data_AF-A0A3C1VDA9-F1
#
_entry.id   AF-A0A3C1VDA9-F1
#
_cell.length_a   1.000
_cell.length_b   1.000
_cell.length_c   1.000
_cell.angle_alpha   90.00
_cell.angle_beta   90.00
_cell.angle_gamma   90.00
#
_symmetry.space_group_name_H-M   'P 1'
#
loop_
_entity.id
_entity.type
_entity.pdbx_description
1 polymer ?
#
loop_
_entity_poly.entity_id
_entity_poly.type
_entity_poly.pdbx_seq_one_letter_code
_entity_poly.pdbx_strand_id
1 'polypeptide(L)'
;MKTNRDFLAKLICGVALVCGVTANAALPSEWQHTQQFDVSAPGLVKISLPVEALDTARPALEDLRLCDNAGNELPFLITRPVPSSKAVQSAKSFQVSLNAAATVITLETGLAQPLDGVTLETPAMNFIKAVRVEGSADGQNWLRLAQGQPIFRQLYGAGQLHVSFPAGEWRWLRLTIDDQRSQPVPFTGARVHAADVEATPIELQTVTITERNENPGETRFTLNLGAANLDVASIKIETDEPLFTRAVTVAVPQVSEDAIREQTIGQGVIYRVAIEGQPVSENLSVPLEKQVRSHELFLSITNGDSPPLPVSAVRVERRPVYLVFMARQAGTFHLLTGNKSCAAPRYDLAALGADLKNAAVTPLKISALVDNPNFHAPEALAGLEVTGTALDVSAWKFRKPVNISSAGAQQIELDLDVLAHAQPGFADLRVLHGSNQVPYIIQRTSISRALTPTVSATNNSKDPKLSRWIIQLPRASLPLTRLTCVSPTPLFERSLSLYEELADERGDKYRHELGSASWTQTPEHKSKEFALNFDSAPQSDTFFLETENDDNPPIELGKFTTFYPATRILFKAKPDDELFLYYGNQRVAPSRYDLSLVTGELLAADKKIATLSGEQQLKKSSWRENEVPGKGGIVFWGILAVVVVGLLIIISRLLPKSQTPPAQ
;
A
#
# COMPACT_ATOMS: atom_id res chain seq x y z
N MET A 1 -48.48 -87.02 31.23
CA MET A 1 -48.15 -86.82 29.80
C MET A 1 -48.14 -85.32 29.52
N LYS A 2 -47.18 -84.86 28.70
CA LYS A 2 -46.73 -83.48 28.37
C LYS A 2 -47.73 -82.29 28.32
N THR A 3 -47.10 -81.10 28.41
CA THR A 3 -47.21 -79.85 27.58
C THR A 3 -47.97 -78.60 28.07
N ASN A 4 -47.18 -77.62 28.56
CA ASN A 4 -46.92 -76.22 28.11
C ASN A 4 -48.02 -75.23 27.59
N ARG A 5 -47.88 -73.98 28.12
CA ARG A 5 -48.01 -72.61 27.52
C ARG A 5 -49.44 -72.15 27.10
N ASP A 6 -49.88 -70.89 27.26
CA ASP A 6 -49.19 -69.59 27.35
C ASP A 6 -50.15 -68.46 27.82
N PHE A 7 -49.54 -67.30 28.07
CA PHE A 7 -49.99 -66.02 28.66
C PHE A 7 -50.79 -65.08 27.74
N LEU A 8 -51.57 -64.15 28.32
CA LEU A 8 -51.67 -62.74 27.85
C LEU A 8 -52.27 -61.78 28.90
N ALA A 9 -51.66 -60.61 29.04
CA ALA A 9 -51.94 -59.55 29.99
C ALA A 9 -52.33 -58.22 29.30
N LYS A 10 -53.09 -57.36 30.00
CA LYS A 10 -53.24 -55.91 29.75
C LYS A 10 -53.37 -55.17 31.09
N LEU A 11 -52.56 -54.13 31.30
CA LEU A 11 -52.82 -53.04 32.25
C LEU A 11 -52.25 -51.73 31.69
N ILE A 12 -53.02 -50.65 31.85
CA ILE A 12 -52.75 -49.29 31.35
C ILE A 12 -52.04 -48.50 32.47
N CYS A 13 -50.95 -47.80 32.15
CA CYS A 13 -50.31 -46.82 33.03
C CYS A 13 -49.99 -45.56 32.21
N GLY A 14 -50.47 -44.40 32.66
CA GLY A 14 -50.27 -43.11 32.02
C GLY A 14 -48.93 -42.48 32.42
N VAL A 15 -48.13 -42.10 31.41
CA VAL A 15 -46.87 -41.35 31.57
C VAL A 15 -47.15 -39.88 31.27
N ALA A 16 -46.96 -39.01 32.27
CA ALA A 16 -46.91 -37.57 32.07
C ALA A 16 -45.51 -37.20 31.52
N LEU A 17 -45.47 -36.84 30.24
CA LEU A 17 -44.26 -36.38 29.57
C LEU A 17 -44.05 -34.89 29.92
N VAL A 18 -43.14 -34.60 30.85
CA VAL A 18 -42.66 -33.23 31.08
C VAL A 18 -41.69 -32.89 29.94
N CYS A 19 -42.19 -32.24 28.89
CA CYS A 19 -41.33 -31.55 27.93
C CYS A 19 -40.68 -30.35 28.64
N GLY A 20 -39.45 -30.52 29.12
CA GLY A 20 -38.59 -29.41 29.49
C GLY A 20 -38.29 -28.59 28.24
N VAL A 21 -39.03 -27.50 28.04
CA VAL A 21 -38.61 -26.44 27.12
C VAL A 21 -37.44 -25.74 27.82
N THR A 22 -36.20 -26.07 27.44
CA THR A 22 -35.07 -25.21 27.76
C THR A 22 -35.29 -23.92 27.00
N ALA A 23 -35.86 -22.92 27.67
CA ALA A 23 -35.87 -21.57 27.17
C ALA A 23 -34.40 -21.12 27.09
N ASN A 24 -33.79 -21.20 25.92
CA ASN A 24 -32.56 -20.48 25.65
C ASN A 24 -32.90 -19.00 25.85
N ALA A 25 -32.32 -18.38 26.87
CA ALA A 25 -32.45 -16.94 27.04
C ALA A 25 -31.91 -16.26 25.77
N ALA A 26 -32.61 -15.23 25.29
CA ALA A 26 -32.20 -14.52 24.10
C ALA A 26 -30.89 -13.77 24.38
N LEU A 27 -29.86 -14.05 23.57
CA LEU A 27 -28.63 -13.26 23.54
C LEU A 27 -28.97 -11.78 23.22
N PRO A 28 -28.17 -10.82 23.72
CA PRO A 28 -28.35 -9.39 23.41
C PRO A 28 -28.57 -9.12 21.92
N SER A 29 -29.68 -8.45 21.58
CA SER A 29 -30.11 -8.17 20.20
C SER A 29 -29.34 -7.05 19.50
N GLU A 30 -28.51 -6.30 20.23
CA GLU A 30 -27.74 -5.19 19.66
C GLU A 30 -26.42 -5.66 19.01
N TRP A 31 -26.01 -6.91 19.24
CA TRP A 31 -24.80 -7.50 18.68
C TRP A 31 -25.11 -8.27 17.41
N GLN A 32 -24.35 -7.98 16.35
CA GLN A 32 -24.58 -8.53 15.01
C GLN A 32 -24.17 -10.00 14.90
N HIS A 33 -23.09 -10.39 15.59
CA HIS A 33 -22.50 -11.70 15.40
C HIS A 33 -22.33 -12.44 16.73
N THR A 34 -22.34 -13.77 16.64
CA THR A 34 -22.09 -14.67 17.77
C THR A 34 -21.18 -15.82 17.37
N GLN A 35 -20.34 -16.24 18.32
CA GLN A 35 -19.63 -17.52 18.30
C GLN A 35 -19.86 -18.25 19.62
N GLN A 36 -19.82 -19.58 19.60
CA GLN A 36 -20.03 -20.41 20.79
C GLN A 36 -18.84 -21.34 21.05
N PHE A 37 -18.64 -21.68 22.32
CA PHE A 37 -17.67 -22.67 22.76
C PHE A 37 -18.10 -23.30 24.07
N ASP A 38 -17.64 -24.53 24.33
CA ASP A 38 -17.99 -25.28 25.54
C ASP A 38 -16.82 -25.31 26.54
N VAL A 39 -17.14 -25.11 27.81
CA VAL A 39 -16.21 -25.29 28.93
C VAL A 39 -16.64 -26.51 29.73
N SER A 40 -15.72 -27.46 29.93
CA SER A 40 -16.02 -28.76 30.54
C SER A 40 -16.06 -28.75 32.07
N ALA A 41 -15.46 -27.74 32.72
CA ALA A 41 -15.39 -27.65 34.17
C ALA A 41 -15.32 -26.17 34.64
N PRO A 42 -15.81 -25.85 35.86
CA PRO A 42 -15.58 -24.56 36.47
C PRO A 42 -14.08 -24.25 36.63
N GLY A 43 -13.69 -22.98 36.50
CA GLY A 43 -12.31 -22.55 36.73
C GLY A 43 -11.90 -21.35 35.89
N LEU A 44 -10.64 -20.98 36.02
CA LEU A 44 -10.03 -19.94 35.22
C LEU A 44 -9.78 -20.46 33.80
N VAL A 45 -10.31 -19.76 32.80
CA VAL A 45 -10.23 -20.14 31.38
C VAL A 45 -9.55 -19.01 30.62
N LYS A 46 -8.56 -19.37 29.78
CA LYS A 46 -7.87 -18.45 28.87
C LYS A 46 -7.97 -19.00 27.45
N ILE A 47 -8.62 -18.27 26.56
CA ILE A 47 -8.79 -18.67 25.16
C ILE A 47 -8.07 -17.71 24.23
N SER A 48 -7.54 -18.23 23.11
CA SER A 48 -7.12 -17.39 21.98
C SER A 48 -8.37 -16.94 21.24
N LEU A 49 -8.54 -15.64 21.04
CA LEU A 49 -9.66 -15.12 20.27
C LEU A 49 -9.47 -15.48 18.79
N PRO A 50 -10.53 -16.00 18.13
CA PRO A 50 -10.46 -16.37 16.73
C PRO A 50 -10.37 -15.10 15.86
N VAL A 51 -9.77 -15.24 14.68
CA VAL A 51 -9.53 -14.11 13.77
C VAL A 51 -10.84 -13.43 13.37
N GLU A 52 -11.91 -14.21 13.20
CA GLU A 52 -13.25 -13.73 12.85
C GLU A 52 -13.88 -12.85 13.95
N ALA A 53 -13.56 -13.10 15.22
CA ALA A 53 -13.98 -12.23 16.32
C ALA A 53 -13.18 -10.92 16.32
N LEU A 54 -11.86 -10.98 16.05
CA LEU A 54 -11.02 -9.79 15.94
C LEU A 54 -11.45 -8.91 14.75
N ASP A 55 -11.84 -9.54 13.66
CA ASP A 55 -12.30 -8.91 12.41
C ASP A 55 -13.55 -8.06 12.63
N THR A 56 -14.56 -8.65 13.28
CA THR A 56 -15.88 -8.04 13.45
C THR A 56 -16.00 -7.14 14.68
N ALA A 57 -15.08 -7.27 15.63
CA ALA A 57 -14.99 -6.37 16.78
C ALA A 57 -14.35 -5.03 16.41
N ARG A 58 -14.59 -4.03 17.26
CA ARG A 58 -13.89 -2.75 17.22
C ARG A 58 -12.40 -2.96 17.59
N PRO A 59 -11.49 -2.06 17.16
CA PRO A 59 -10.05 -2.28 17.28
C PRO A 59 -9.52 -2.55 18.70
N ALA A 60 -10.13 -1.97 19.74
CA ALA A 60 -9.76 -2.23 21.13
C ALA A 60 -10.66 -3.26 21.82
N LEU A 61 -11.48 -4.00 21.04
CA LEU A 61 -12.46 -4.99 21.49
C LEU A 61 -13.53 -4.38 22.42
N GLU A 62 -13.86 -3.10 22.23
CA GLU A 62 -14.82 -2.38 23.07
C GLU A 62 -16.23 -2.99 23.03
N ASP A 63 -16.56 -3.60 21.90
CA ASP A 63 -17.84 -4.26 21.67
C ASP A 63 -17.77 -5.77 21.88
N LEU A 64 -16.66 -6.35 22.31
CA LEU A 64 -16.66 -7.77 22.65
C LEU A 64 -17.48 -8.00 23.93
N ARG A 65 -18.36 -8.99 23.92
CA ARG A 65 -19.05 -9.49 25.12
C ARG A 65 -18.89 -10.99 25.25
N LEU A 66 -18.83 -11.46 26.49
CA LEU A 66 -18.84 -12.88 26.84
C LEU A 66 -20.11 -13.15 27.63
N CYS A 67 -20.96 -14.06 27.15
CA CYS A 67 -22.18 -14.47 27.84
C CYS A 67 -22.19 -15.97 28.14
N ASP A 68 -22.86 -16.39 29.21
CA ASP A 68 -23.23 -17.80 29.39
C ASP A 68 -24.45 -18.16 28.52
N ASN A 69 -24.83 -19.44 28.50
CA ASN A 69 -26.01 -19.93 27.78
C ASN A 69 -27.35 -19.34 28.28
N ALA A 70 -27.36 -18.71 29.46
CA ALA A 70 -28.52 -17.99 29.99
C ALA A 70 -28.49 -16.49 29.61
N GLY A 71 -27.55 -16.05 28.77
CA GLY A 71 -27.44 -14.68 28.29
C GLY A 71 -26.87 -13.71 29.33
N ASN A 72 -26.37 -14.20 30.47
CA ASN A 72 -25.74 -13.35 31.46
C ASN A 72 -24.32 -13.01 31.02
N GLU A 73 -23.95 -11.73 31.09
CA GLU A 73 -22.61 -11.26 30.77
C GLU A 73 -21.60 -11.66 31.87
N LEU A 74 -20.43 -12.14 31.47
CA LEU A 74 -19.34 -12.50 32.36
C LEU A 74 -18.19 -11.48 32.27
N PRO A 75 -17.63 -11.05 33.41
CA PRO A 75 -16.37 -10.32 33.43
C PRO A 75 -15.22 -11.08 32.78
N PHE A 76 -14.45 -10.39 31.95
CA PHE A 76 -13.26 -10.94 31.32
C PHE A 76 -12.13 -9.91 31.21
N LEU A 77 -10.91 -10.41 31.05
CA LEU A 77 -9.70 -9.63 30.82
C LEU A 77 -9.14 -9.95 29.43
N ILE A 78 -8.84 -8.91 28.64
CA ILE A 78 -8.07 -9.04 27.41
C ILE A 78 -6.59 -8.97 27.73
N THR A 79 -5.82 -9.94 27.25
CA THR A 79 -4.37 -9.95 27.37
C THR A 79 -3.73 -10.12 25.99
N ARG A 80 -2.74 -9.28 25.70
CA ARG A 80 -1.96 -9.31 24.47
C ARG A 80 -0.52 -9.63 24.85
N PRO A 81 0.10 -10.68 24.30
CA PRO A 81 1.52 -10.93 24.50
C PRO A 81 2.32 -9.75 23.98
N VAL A 82 3.11 -9.14 24.85
CA VAL A 82 4.02 -8.05 24.48
C VAL A 82 5.42 -8.65 24.48
N PRO A 83 6.22 -8.47 23.40
CA PRO A 83 7.61 -8.85 23.41
C PRO A 83 8.33 -8.23 24.61
N SER A 84 9.04 -9.04 25.39
CA SER A 84 9.91 -8.51 26.44
C SER A 84 10.98 -7.63 25.81
N SER A 85 11.17 -6.41 26.31
CA SER A 85 12.27 -5.58 25.87
C SER A 85 13.59 -6.27 26.24
N LYS A 86 14.35 -6.73 25.24
CA LYS A 86 15.71 -7.24 25.45
C LYS A 86 16.54 -6.17 26.14
N ALA A 87 17.28 -6.56 27.18
CA ALA A 87 18.29 -5.66 27.72
C ALA A 87 19.36 -5.43 26.64
N VAL A 88 19.49 -4.18 26.21
CA VAL A 88 20.52 -3.76 25.25
C VAL A 88 21.41 -2.74 25.95
N GLN A 89 22.72 -3.01 25.96
CA GLN A 89 23.68 -2.07 26.51
C GLN A 89 24.96 -2.03 25.67
N SER A 90 25.71 -0.94 25.78
CA SER A 90 27.06 -0.87 25.24
C SER A 90 27.95 -1.91 25.92
N ALA A 91 28.87 -2.51 25.16
CA ALA A 91 29.89 -3.37 25.72
C ALA A 91 30.73 -2.61 26.76
N LYS A 92 31.07 -3.27 27.87
CA LYS A 92 31.86 -2.71 28.96
C LYS A 92 33.26 -2.31 28.52
N SER A 93 33.84 -3.09 27.60
CA SER A 93 35.07 -2.71 26.91
C SER A 93 34.97 -3.08 25.44
N PHE A 94 35.69 -2.33 24.61
CA PHE A 94 35.71 -2.50 23.17
C PHE A 94 37.13 -2.22 22.67
N GLN A 95 37.80 -3.25 22.19
CA GLN A 95 39.17 -3.16 21.68
C GLN A 95 39.21 -3.66 20.24
N VAL A 96 39.83 -2.88 19.37
CA VAL A 96 40.00 -3.21 17.95
C VAL A 96 41.48 -3.39 17.67
N SER A 97 41.85 -4.52 17.06
CA SER A 97 43.19 -4.77 16.55
C SER A 97 43.12 -5.09 15.07
N LEU A 98 43.99 -4.44 14.29
CA LEU A 98 44.13 -4.69 12.86
C LEU A 98 45.22 -5.72 12.62
N ASN A 99 44.87 -6.78 11.90
CA ASN A 99 45.80 -7.75 11.35
C ASN A 99 45.87 -7.56 9.82
N ALA A 100 46.88 -8.15 9.17
CA ALA A 100 47.09 -8.00 7.73
C ALA A 100 45.89 -8.38 6.84
N ALA A 101 45.01 -9.26 7.31
CA ALA A 101 43.86 -9.78 6.56
C ALA A 101 42.54 -9.76 7.35
N ALA A 102 42.52 -9.16 8.55
CA ALA A 102 41.33 -9.18 9.40
C ALA A 102 41.34 -8.05 10.44
N THR A 103 40.15 -7.56 10.76
CA THR A 103 39.92 -6.71 11.93
C THR A 103 39.39 -7.60 13.05
N VAL A 104 40.07 -7.63 14.18
CA VAL A 104 39.65 -8.40 15.36
C VAL A 104 39.14 -7.44 16.41
N ILE A 105 37.88 -7.61 16.78
CA ILE A 105 37.23 -6.85 17.85
C ILE A 105 37.08 -7.79 19.05
N THR A 106 37.63 -7.40 20.19
CA THR A 106 37.43 -8.09 21.46
C THR A 106 36.63 -7.19 22.39
N LEU A 107 35.59 -7.74 23.00
CA LEU A 107 34.71 -6.99 23.90
C LEU A 107 34.47 -7.75 25.20
N GLU A 108 34.44 -7.02 26.31
CA GLU A 108 33.85 -7.49 27.58
C GLU A 108 32.38 -7.06 27.56
N THR A 109 31.45 -8.01 27.66
CA THR A 109 30.02 -7.76 27.42
C THR A 109 29.38 -6.94 28.55
N GLY A 110 29.73 -7.26 29.81
CA GLY A 110 29.21 -6.60 31.00
C GLY A 110 27.73 -6.89 31.31
N LEU A 111 27.06 -7.75 30.54
CA LEU A 111 25.70 -8.24 30.81
C LEU A 111 25.80 -9.54 31.64
N ALA A 112 24.95 -9.65 32.65
CA ALA A 112 24.85 -10.88 33.46
C ALA A 112 23.89 -11.89 32.82
N GLN A 113 22.94 -11.43 32.02
CA GLN A 113 21.99 -12.27 31.29
C GLN A 113 22.70 -12.99 30.12
N PRO A 114 22.21 -14.18 29.73
CA PRO A 114 22.60 -14.79 28.47
C PRO A 114 22.40 -13.83 27.29
N LEU A 115 23.26 -13.91 26.29
CA LEU A 115 23.26 -13.05 25.09
C LEU A 115 22.94 -13.87 23.86
N ASP A 116 22.20 -13.29 22.93
CA ASP A 116 21.89 -13.90 21.62
C ASP A 116 22.33 -13.03 20.43
N GLY A 117 22.91 -11.86 20.68
CA GLY A 117 23.36 -11.00 19.60
C GLY A 117 24.25 -9.83 20.01
N VAL A 118 24.89 -9.25 18.99
CA VAL A 118 25.70 -8.04 19.12
C VAL A 118 25.48 -7.15 17.89
N THR A 119 25.30 -5.85 18.11
CA THR A 119 25.26 -4.85 17.04
C THR A 119 26.53 -4.04 17.06
N LEU A 120 27.27 -4.03 15.95
CA LEU A 120 28.46 -3.20 15.79
C LEU A 120 28.07 -1.76 15.44
N GLU A 121 28.91 -0.80 15.81
CA GLU A 121 28.75 0.62 15.50
C GLU A 121 29.91 1.08 14.62
N THR A 122 29.61 1.83 13.57
CA THR A 122 30.61 2.36 12.63
C THR A 122 30.07 3.58 11.90
N PRO A 123 30.91 4.61 11.64
CA PRO A 123 30.56 5.72 10.76
C PRO A 123 30.66 5.38 9.27
N ALA A 124 31.21 4.21 8.90
CA ALA A 124 31.33 3.82 7.51
C ALA A 124 29.95 3.63 6.87
N MET A 125 29.72 4.26 5.72
CA MET A 125 28.40 4.26 5.07
C MET A 125 28.25 3.24 3.94
N ASN A 126 29.35 2.64 3.49
CA ASN A 126 29.33 1.67 2.40
C ASN A 126 30.40 0.60 2.59
N PHE A 127 29.99 -0.62 2.93
CA PHE A 127 30.87 -1.78 3.03
C PHE A 127 30.06 -3.07 3.08
N ILE A 128 30.71 -4.19 2.77
CA ILE A 128 30.25 -5.53 3.08
C ILE A 128 31.42 -6.35 3.63
N LYS A 129 31.21 -7.03 4.75
CA LYS A 129 32.20 -7.87 5.40
C LYS A 129 31.56 -9.14 5.94
N ALA A 130 32.33 -10.22 5.97
CA ALA A 130 31.95 -11.42 6.69
C ALA A 130 32.51 -11.37 8.11
N VAL A 131 31.70 -11.75 9.10
CA VAL A 131 32.09 -11.81 10.51
C VAL A 131 31.99 -13.23 11.05
N ARG A 132 33.03 -13.63 11.79
CA ARG A 132 33.02 -14.78 12.69
C ARG A 132 32.85 -14.29 14.12
N VAL A 133 31.97 -14.92 14.88
CA VAL A 133 31.75 -14.62 16.30
C VAL A 133 32.20 -15.78 17.16
N GLU A 134 33.00 -15.48 18.17
CA GLU A 134 33.46 -16.42 19.18
C GLU A 134 33.11 -15.88 20.58
N GLY A 135 32.73 -16.77 21.49
CA GLY A 135 32.41 -16.44 22.89
C GLY A 135 33.39 -17.09 23.86
N SER A 136 33.65 -16.43 24.98
CA SER A 136 34.54 -16.93 26.03
C SER A 136 34.08 -16.49 27.43
N ALA A 137 34.27 -17.36 28.42
CA ALA A 137 34.03 -17.04 29.83
C ALA A 137 35.26 -16.39 30.50
N ASP A 138 36.47 -16.70 30.03
CA ASP A 138 37.75 -16.33 30.66
C ASP A 138 38.63 -15.42 29.79
N GLY A 139 38.25 -15.18 28.52
CA GLY A 139 39.02 -14.41 27.55
C GLY A 139 40.19 -15.18 26.93
N GLN A 140 40.38 -16.45 27.29
CA GLN A 140 41.48 -17.31 26.85
C GLN A 140 40.98 -18.46 25.97
N ASN A 141 39.90 -19.13 26.40
CA ASN A 141 39.28 -20.25 25.69
C ASN A 141 38.07 -19.76 24.89
N TRP A 142 38.13 -19.89 23.56
CA TRP A 142 37.15 -19.30 22.65
C TRP A 142 36.33 -20.39 21.94
N LEU A 143 35.00 -20.32 22.07
CA LEU A 143 34.05 -21.16 21.37
C LEU A 143 33.46 -20.42 20.18
N ARG A 144 33.43 -21.05 19.00
CA ARG A 144 32.80 -20.46 17.81
C ARG A 144 31.27 -20.50 17.94
N LEU A 145 30.64 -19.34 17.86
CA LEU A 145 29.19 -19.18 17.96
C LEU A 145 28.53 -18.98 16.59
N ALA A 146 29.21 -18.27 15.69
CA ALA A 146 28.75 -18.01 14.34
C ALA A 146 29.94 -17.86 13.37
N GLN A 147 29.72 -18.15 12.09
CA GLN A 147 30.73 -18.05 11.04
C GLN A 147 30.12 -17.43 9.78
N GLY A 148 30.82 -16.47 9.19
CA GLY A 148 30.52 -15.96 7.86
C GLY A 148 29.24 -15.12 7.77
N GLN A 149 28.71 -14.63 8.88
CA GLN A 149 27.53 -13.74 8.82
C GLN A 149 27.92 -12.41 8.15
N PRO A 150 27.09 -11.86 7.25
CA PRO A 150 27.38 -10.60 6.60
C PRO A 150 27.03 -9.44 7.55
N ILE A 151 27.94 -8.47 7.62
CA ILE A 151 27.66 -7.13 8.13
C ILE A 151 27.89 -6.14 6.99
N PHE A 152 26.96 -5.21 6.79
CA PHE A 152 27.03 -4.28 5.68
C PHE A 152 26.26 -2.99 5.93
N ARG A 153 26.64 -1.96 5.18
CA ARG A 153 25.84 -0.76 4.91
C ARG A 153 25.96 -0.44 3.43
N GLN A 154 24.89 0.04 2.83
CA GLN A 154 24.84 0.46 1.44
C GLN A 154 24.36 1.92 1.36
N LEU A 155 24.75 2.61 0.28
CA LEU A 155 24.47 4.04 0.06
C LEU A 155 22.97 4.41 0.13
N TYR A 156 22.07 3.48 -0.18
CA TYR A 156 20.62 3.69 -0.17
C TYR A 156 19.92 3.23 1.11
N GLY A 157 20.65 3.13 2.22
CA GLY A 157 20.09 2.92 3.57
C GLY A 157 19.93 1.46 3.99
N ALA A 158 20.03 0.49 3.07
CA ALA A 158 20.07 -0.92 3.43
C ALA A 158 21.32 -1.24 4.26
N GLY A 159 21.16 -1.92 5.39
CA GLY A 159 22.26 -2.29 6.25
C GLY A 159 21.89 -3.36 7.26
N GLN A 160 22.87 -4.16 7.63
CA GLN A 160 22.78 -5.11 8.73
C GLN A 160 24.08 -5.01 9.53
N LEU A 161 23.98 -4.58 10.79
CA LEU A 161 25.11 -4.54 11.73
C LEU A 161 24.88 -5.41 12.96
N HIS A 162 23.67 -5.97 13.09
CA HIS A 162 23.35 -6.95 14.10
C HIS A 162 23.78 -8.34 13.64
N VAL A 163 24.46 -9.05 14.53
CA VAL A 163 24.96 -10.41 14.32
C VAL A 163 24.34 -11.26 15.41
N SER A 164 23.54 -12.24 15.03
CA SER A 164 22.83 -13.12 15.96
C SER A 164 23.61 -14.42 16.17
N PHE A 165 23.51 -15.02 17.34
CA PHE A 165 24.16 -16.29 17.68
C PHE A 165 23.34 -17.06 18.73
N PRO A 166 23.60 -18.36 18.94
CA PRO A 166 22.88 -19.14 19.96
C PRO A 166 23.00 -18.49 21.35
N ALA A 167 21.88 -18.41 22.06
CA ALA A 167 21.81 -17.81 23.39
C ALA A 167 22.79 -18.49 24.35
N GLY A 168 23.58 -17.70 25.08
CA GLY A 168 24.51 -18.23 26.09
C GLY A 168 25.14 -17.15 26.96
N GLU A 169 25.72 -17.57 28.08
CA GLU A 169 26.45 -16.67 28.98
C GLU A 169 27.87 -16.43 28.48
N TRP A 170 28.12 -15.24 27.93
CA TRP A 170 29.40 -14.88 27.34
C TRP A 170 29.94 -13.62 28.01
N ARG A 171 30.98 -13.76 28.84
CA ARG A 171 31.67 -12.61 29.43
C ARG A 171 32.47 -11.82 28.39
N TRP A 172 33.03 -12.54 27.43
CA TRP A 172 33.83 -12.00 26.35
C TRP A 172 33.29 -12.45 25.01
N LEU A 173 33.24 -11.54 24.03
CA LEU A 173 33.07 -11.91 22.62
C LEU A 173 34.29 -11.46 21.82
N ARG A 174 34.61 -12.23 20.79
CA ARG A 174 35.60 -11.89 19.76
C ARG A 174 34.94 -11.97 18.41
N LEU A 175 34.92 -10.85 17.70
CA LEU A 175 34.47 -10.76 16.33
C LEU A 175 35.67 -10.64 15.41
N THR A 176 35.84 -11.60 14.50
CA THR A 176 36.85 -11.50 13.43
C THR A 176 36.15 -11.09 12.14
N ILE A 177 36.42 -9.89 11.67
CA ILE A 177 35.92 -9.34 10.41
C ILE A 177 36.96 -9.63 9.31
N ASP A 178 36.50 -10.19 8.20
CA ASP A 178 37.35 -10.53 7.05
C ASP A 178 37.67 -9.29 6.21
N ASP A 179 38.96 -8.93 6.14
CA ASP A 179 39.47 -7.80 5.36
C ASP A 179 40.26 -8.24 4.11
N GLN A 180 40.23 -9.52 3.73
CA GLN A 180 40.99 -10.02 2.59
C GLN A 180 40.59 -9.39 1.25
N ARG A 181 39.32 -8.98 1.12
CA ARG A 181 38.74 -8.51 -0.14
C ARG A 181 38.51 -7.00 -0.19
N SER A 182 38.68 -6.28 0.92
CA SER A 182 38.39 -4.85 1.02
C SER A 182 39.09 -4.23 2.23
N GLN A 183 39.33 -2.91 2.19
CA GLN A 183 39.99 -2.20 3.29
C GLN A 183 39.25 -2.37 4.63
N PRO A 184 39.97 -2.36 5.76
CA PRO A 184 39.36 -2.41 7.10
C PRO A 184 38.29 -1.32 7.32
N VAL A 185 37.26 -1.67 8.08
CA VAL A 185 36.15 -0.76 8.43
C VAL A 185 36.35 -0.22 9.85
N PRO A 186 36.24 1.10 10.09
CA PRO A 186 36.40 1.66 11.42
C PRO A 186 35.17 1.35 12.29
N PHE A 187 35.25 0.34 13.14
CA PHE A 187 34.22 0.08 14.16
C PHE A 187 34.52 0.87 15.42
N THR A 188 33.52 1.57 15.95
CA THR A 188 33.65 2.53 17.05
C THR A 188 33.01 2.05 18.35
N GLY A 189 32.20 0.99 18.29
CA GLY A 189 31.50 0.45 19.45
C GLY A 189 30.74 -0.82 19.14
N ALA A 190 30.15 -1.38 20.18
CA ALA A 190 29.24 -2.51 20.10
C ALA A 190 28.16 -2.43 21.17
N ARG A 191 26.93 -2.81 20.81
CA ARG A 191 25.83 -3.04 21.74
C ARG A 191 25.54 -4.52 21.83
N VAL A 192 25.54 -5.07 23.03
CA VAL A 192 25.21 -6.47 23.31
C VAL A 192 23.74 -6.60 23.63
N HIS A 193 23.12 -7.68 23.16
CA HIS A 193 21.69 -7.94 23.30
C HIS A 193 21.48 -9.18 24.16
N ALA A 194 20.71 -9.03 25.23
CA ALA A 194 20.28 -10.16 26.06
C ALA A 194 19.33 -11.06 25.27
N ALA A 195 19.46 -12.37 25.48
CA ALA A 195 18.56 -13.37 24.95
C ALA A 195 17.16 -13.21 25.55
N ASP A 196 16.13 -13.55 24.77
CA ASP A 196 14.76 -13.63 25.27
C ASP A 196 14.68 -14.72 26.35
N VAL A 197 14.09 -14.35 27.49
CA VAL A 197 13.84 -15.29 28.60
C VAL A 197 12.62 -16.18 28.27
N GLU A 198 11.68 -15.67 27.48
CA GLU A 198 10.48 -16.40 27.06
C GLU A 198 10.06 -16.00 25.64
N ALA A 199 9.83 -17.00 24.77
CA ALA A 199 9.39 -16.77 23.42
C ALA A 199 7.96 -16.21 23.42
N THR A 200 7.78 -15.02 22.85
CA THR A 200 6.44 -14.44 22.73
C THR A 200 5.61 -15.24 21.72
N PRO A 201 4.38 -15.68 22.06
CA PRO A 201 3.54 -16.46 21.17
C PRO A 201 3.34 -15.83 19.78
N ILE A 202 3.29 -16.68 18.76
CA ILE A 202 3.03 -16.34 17.36
C ILE A 202 2.00 -17.31 16.79
N GLU A 203 1.07 -16.80 16.00
CA GLU A 203 0.17 -17.57 15.16
C GLU A 203 0.37 -17.15 13.69
N LEU A 204 0.33 -18.11 12.76
CA LEU A 204 0.43 -17.81 11.33
C LEU A 204 -0.91 -17.30 10.81
N GLN A 205 -0.88 -16.19 10.07
CA GLN A 205 -2.02 -15.65 9.36
C GLN A 205 -1.96 -16.08 7.89
N THR A 206 -3.04 -16.66 7.39
CA THR A 206 -3.21 -16.92 5.96
C THR A 206 -3.40 -15.59 5.24
N VAL A 207 -2.56 -15.33 4.25
CA VAL A 207 -2.62 -14.13 3.42
C VAL A 207 -2.57 -14.51 1.95
N THR A 208 -3.21 -13.71 1.10
CA THR A 208 -3.18 -13.90 -0.35
C THR A 208 -2.62 -12.67 -1.04
N ILE A 209 -1.73 -12.86 -2.00
CA ILE A 209 -1.29 -11.79 -2.90
C ILE A 209 -2.42 -11.55 -3.91
N THR A 210 -3.11 -10.42 -3.79
CA THR A 210 -4.23 -10.07 -4.67
C THR A 210 -3.79 -9.24 -5.88
N GLU A 211 -2.68 -8.53 -5.77
CA GLU A 211 -2.12 -7.73 -6.86
C GLU A 211 -0.59 -7.67 -6.77
N ARG A 212 0.10 -7.69 -7.91
CA ARG A 212 1.54 -7.45 -8.03
C ARG A 212 1.79 -6.47 -9.16
N ASN A 213 2.57 -5.42 -8.88
CA ASN A 213 2.93 -4.39 -9.85
C ASN A 213 4.44 -4.16 -9.85
N GLU A 214 5.02 -4.09 -11.04
CA GLU A 214 6.43 -3.74 -11.24
C GLU A 214 6.53 -2.26 -11.57
N ASN A 215 6.79 -1.45 -10.54
CA ASN A 215 7.06 -0.04 -10.65
C ASN A 215 8.53 0.18 -11.10
N PRO A 216 8.87 1.36 -11.67
CA PRO A 216 10.26 1.70 -11.96
C PRO A 216 11.18 1.62 -10.72
N GLY A 217 11.99 0.55 -10.65
CA GLY A 217 12.92 0.30 -9.54
C GLY A 217 12.29 -0.27 -8.26
N GLU A 218 11.04 -0.72 -8.29
CA GLU A 218 10.31 -1.22 -7.12
C GLU A 218 9.26 -2.29 -7.50
N THR A 219 9.12 -3.34 -6.69
CA THR A 219 8.00 -4.29 -6.81
C THR A 219 7.00 -4.03 -5.69
N ARG A 220 5.72 -3.80 -6.03
CA ARG A 220 4.64 -3.56 -5.06
C ARG A 220 3.64 -4.72 -5.07
N PHE A 221 3.36 -5.27 -3.89
CA PHE A 221 2.33 -6.28 -3.66
C PHE A 221 1.15 -5.69 -2.87
N THR A 222 -0.07 -6.05 -3.26
CA THR A 222 -1.26 -5.91 -2.40
C THR A 222 -1.53 -7.27 -1.77
N LEU A 223 -1.58 -7.30 -0.44
CA LEU A 223 -1.86 -8.49 0.36
C LEU A 223 -3.24 -8.35 1.00
N ASN A 224 -4.07 -9.39 0.90
CA ASN A 224 -5.28 -9.53 1.71
C ASN A 224 -4.95 -10.38 2.94
N LEU A 225 -5.12 -9.79 4.13
CA LEU A 225 -4.89 -10.40 5.44
C LEU A 225 -6.02 -11.35 5.87
N GLY A 226 -7.17 -11.29 5.20
CA GLY A 226 -8.37 -12.08 5.51
C GLY A 226 -9.19 -11.56 6.70
N ALA A 227 -8.64 -10.61 7.47
CA ALA A 227 -9.32 -9.98 8.60
C ALA A 227 -8.66 -8.65 9.01
N ALA A 228 -9.40 -7.81 9.73
CA ALA A 228 -8.94 -6.59 10.38
C ALA A 228 -8.43 -6.83 11.81
N ASN A 229 -7.89 -5.76 12.41
CA ASN A 229 -7.50 -5.63 13.81
C ASN A 229 -6.46 -6.64 14.31
N LEU A 230 -5.67 -7.21 13.40
CA LEU A 230 -4.64 -8.21 13.70
C LEU A 230 -3.41 -7.54 14.32
N ASP A 231 -2.90 -8.09 15.42
CA ASP A 231 -1.60 -7.69 15.98
C ASP A 231 -0.48 -8.34 15.17
N VAL A 232 -0.04 -7.70 14.08
CA VAL A 232 0.99 -8.24 13.19
C VAL A 232 2.37 -8.09 13.83
N ALA A 233 3.03 -9.22 14.07
CA ALA A 233 4.37 -9.30 14.62
C ALA A 233 5.42 -9.10 13.51
N SER A 234 5.32 -9.87 12.43
CA SER A 234 6.29 -9.83 11.33
C SER A 234 5.67 -10.21 9.98
N ILE A 235 6.34 -9.78 8.90
CA ILE A 235 6.03 -10.21 7.52
C ILE A 235 7.26 -10.93 6.98
N LYS A 236 7.09 -12.20 6.59
CA LYS A 236 8.13 -13.04 6.01
C LYS A 236 7.94 -13.19 4.51
N ILE A 237 9.00 -12.93 3.75
CA ILE A 237 9.02 -13.01 2.28
C ILE A 237 9.75 -14.28 1.87
N GLU A 238 9.11 -15.15 1.09
CA GLU A 238 9.72 -16.39 0.64
C GLU A 238 10.27 -16.22 -0.78
N THR A 239 11.54 -16.54 -0.96
CA THR A 239 12.24 -16.41 -2.24
C THR A 239 13.44 -17.35 -2.29
N ASP A 240 13.69 -17.87 -3.48
CA ASP A 240 14.79 -18.80 -3.75
C ASP A 240 16.02 -18.08 -4.31
N GLU A 241 15.95 -16.75 -4.49
CA GLU A 241 17.05 -15.92 -5.00
C GLU A 241 18.26 -16.04 -4.06
N PRO A 242 19.40 -16.60 -4.52
CA PRO A 242 20.52 -16.95 -3.64
C PRO A 242 21.30 -15.74 -3.13
N LEU A 243 21.29 -14.61 -3.84
CA LEU A 243 22.12 -13.45 -3.49
C LEU A 243 21.40 -12.12 -3.74
N PHE A 244 20.93 -11.48 -2.66
CA PHE A 244 20.33 -10.14 -2.77
C PHE A 244 20.35 -9.37 -1.45
N THR A 245 20.07 -8.08 -1.55
CA THR A 245 19.76 -7.19 -0.42
C THR A 245 18.77 -6.14 -0.90
N ARG A 246 17.63 -5.99 -0.24
CA ARG A 246 16.55 -5.07 -0.63
C ARG A 246 15.96 -4.38 0.60
N ALA A 247 15.66 -3.09 0.46
CA ALA A 247 14.82 -2.39 1.41
C ALA A 247 13.35 -2.74 1.15
N VAL A 248 12.57 -2.78 2.22
CA VAL A 248 11.15 -3.12 2.19
C VAL A 248 10.36 -2.06 2.96
N THR A 249 9.26 -1.61 2.38
CA THR A 249 8.30 -0.71 3.04
C THR A 249 6.95 -1.41 3.14
N VAL A 250 6.30 -1.25 4.30
CA VAL A 250 4.99 -1.81 4.60
C VAL A 250 4.03 -0.66 4.86
N ALA A 251 2.89 -0.64 4.17
CA ALA A 251 1.87 0.40 4.30
C ALA A 251 0.45 -0.19 4.37
N VAL A 252 -0.52 0.61 4.81
CA VAL A 252 -1.95 0.27 4.86
C VAL A 252 -2.77 1.38 4.22
N PRO A 253 -3.99 1.09 3.72
CA PRO A 253 -4.91 2.14 3.28
C PRO A 253 -5.34 2.99 4.48
N GLN A 254 -5.17 4.31 4.36
CA GLN A 254 -5.63 5.31 5.31
C GLN A 254 -6.61 6.26 4.62
N VAL A 255 -7.76 6.45 5.24
CA VAL A 255 -8.79 7.37 4.78
C VAL A 255 -8.49 8.76 5.34
N SER A 256 -8.50 9.77 4.48
CA SER A 256 -8.38 11.18 4.83
C SER A 256 -9.45 11.94 4.06
N GLU A 257 -10.44 12.50 4.76
CA GLU A 257 -11.59 13.28 4.24
C GLU A 257 -12.20 12.79 2.91
N ASP A 258 -11.57 13.07 1.77
CA ASP A 258 -12.03 12.81 0.41
C ASP A 258 -11.24 11.71 -0.35
N ALA A 259 -10.17 11.16 0.23
CA ALA A 259 -9.29 10.22 -0.46
C ALA A 259 -8.70 9.12 0.44
N ILE A 260 -8.33 8.01 -0.20
CA ILE A 260 -7.50 6.96 0.39
C ILE A 260 -6.06 7.19 -0.03
N ARG A 261 -5.16 7.18 0.95
CA ARG A 261 -3.70 7.22 0.77
C ARG A 261 -3.06 6.01 1.44
N GLU A 262 -1.83 5.71 1.05
CA GLU A 262 -1.04 4.66 1.69
C GLU A 262 -0.27 5.26 2.87
N GLN A 263 -0.52 4.74 4.07
CA GLN A 263 0.21 5.12 5.28
C GLN A 263 1.28 4.07 5.57
N THR A 264 2.56 4.46 5.53
CA THR A 264 3.65 3.59 5.96
C THR A 264 3.52 3.25 7.45
N ILE A 265 3.53 1.95 7.75
CA ILE A 265 3.48 1.43 9.11
C ILE A 265 4.74 0.67 9.50
N GLY A 266 5.59 0.28 8.55
CA GLY A 266 6.86 -0.39 8.85
C GLY A 266 7.85 -0.31 7.70
N GLN A 267 9.12 -0.52 8.03
CA GLN A 267 10.22 -0.60 7.08
C GLN A 267 11.22 -1.65 7.57
N GLY A 268 11.93 -2.28 6.64
CA GLY A 268 12.95 -3.28 6.96
C GLY A 268 13.91 -3.55 5.81
N VAL A 269 14.86 -4.45 6.03
CA VAL A 269 15.81 -4.91 5.02
C VAL A 269 15.76 -6.42 4.98
N ILE A 270 15.59 -6.97 3.78
CA ILE A 270 15.72 -8.39 3.51
C ILE A 270 17.00 -8.67 2.74
N TYR A 271 17.65 -9.78 3.02
CA TYR A 271 18.84 -10.23 2.30
C TYR A 271 18.97 -11.75 2.35
N ARG A 272 19.71 -12.27 1.38
CA ARG A 272 20.18 -13.65 1.35
C ARG A 272 21.56 -13.69 0.75
N VAL A 273 22.44 -14.48 1.34
CA VAL A 273 23.79 -14.79 0.86
C VAL A 273 23.96 -16.31 0.94
N ALA A 274 23.71 -16.98 -0.18
CA ALA A 274 23.89 -18.42 -0.35
C ALA A 274 24.99 -18.66 -1.40
N ILE A 275 26.22 -18.86 -0.93
CA ILE A 275 27.39 -19.17 -1.77
C ILE A 275 27.76 -20.63 -1.53
N GLU A 276 28.06 -21.36 -2.61
CA GLU A 276 28.46 -22.76 -2.53
C GLU A 276 29.65 -22.96 -1.57
N GLY A 277 29.54 -23.96 -0.69
CA GLY A 277 30.55 -24.26 0.31
C GLY A 277 30.60 -23.32 1.53
N GLN A 278 29.65 -22.40 1.68
CA GLN A 278 29.47 -21.56 2.87
C GLN A 278 28.08 -21.75 3.50
N PRO A 279 27.94 -21.57 4.83
CA PRO A 279 26.63 -21.50 5.46
C PRO A 279 25.79 -20.37 4.86
N VAL A 280 24.52 -20.64 4.58
CA VAL A 280 23.58 -19.61 4.12
C VAL A 280 23.35 -18.61 5.24
N SER A 281 23.42 -17.32 4.91
CA SER A 281 23.00 -16.25 5.81
C SER A 281 21.88 -15.44 5.18
N GLU A 282 20.79 -15.26 5.90
CA GLU A 282 19.60 -14.58 5.39
C GLU A 282 18.84 -13.88 6.51
N ASN A 283 18.18 -12.78 6.13
CA ASN A 283 17.05 -12.22 6.86
C ASN A 283 15.93 -11.99 5.84
N LEU A 284 14.84 -12.73 5.98
CA LEU A 284 13.68 -12.63 5.09
C LEU A 284 12.43 -12.11 5.82
N SER A 285 12.60 -11.61 7.05
CA SER A 285 11.51 -11.13 7.90
C SER A 285 11.63 -9.62 8.14
N VAL A 286 10.49 -8.94 8.04
CA VAL A 286 10.32 -7.52 8.37
C VAL A 286 9.48 -7.44 9.65
N PRO A 287 10.09 -7.11 10.81
CA PRO A 287 9.35 -6.95 12.05
C PRO A 287 8.46 -5.70 11.97
N LEU A 288 7.24 -5.81 12.51
CA LEU A 288 6.25 -4.74 12.49
C LEU A 288 5.73 -4.41 13.89
N GLU A 289 5.39 -5.43 14.68
CA GLU A 289 4.84 -5.33 16.05
C GLU A 289 3.76 -4.23 16.20
N LYS A 290 2.79 -4.23 15.27
CA LYS A 290 1.70 -3.24 15.24
C LYS A 290 0.35 -3.90 15.00
N GLN A 291 -0.68 -3.31 15.59
CA GLN A 291 -2.05 -3.62 15.23
C GLN A 291 -2.37 -3.05 13.84
N VAL A 292 -2.69 -3.94 12.90
CA VAL A 292 -3.14 -3.61 11.55
C VAL A 292 -4.66 -3.66 11.53
N ARG A 293 -5.29 -2.49 11.31
CA ARG A 293 -6.76 -2.32 11.36
C ARG A 293 -7.45 -2.51 10.01
N SER A 294 -6.72 -2.93 8.98
CA SER A 294 -7.21 -3.07 7.61
C SER A 294 -7.12 -4.53 7.15
N HIS A 295 -7.97 -4.93 6.20
CA HIS A 295 -7.85 -6.22 5.51
C HIS A 295 -6.72 -6.22 4.50
N GLU A 296 -6.28 -5.03 4.06
CA GLU A 296 -5.23 -4.87 3.07
C GLU A 296 -3.94 -4.38 3.71
N LEU A 297 -2.84 -4.89 3.18
CA LEU A 297 -1.48 -4.46 3.48
C LEU A 297 -0.69 -4.35 2.17
N PHE A 298 0.02 -3.25 2.00
CA PHE A 298 0.86 -2.98 0.83
C PHE A 298 2.32 -3.23 1.19
N LEU A 299 2.99 -4.07 0.40
CA LEU A 299 4.38 -4.43 0.57
C LEU A 299 5.18 -3.97 -0.64
N SER A 300 6.11 -3.05 -0.45
CA SER A 300 6.99 -2.55 -1.50
C SER A 300 8.43 -3.00 -1.28
N ILE A 301 9.05 -3.59 -2.31
CA ILE A 301 10.45 -4.03 -2.32
C ILE A 301 11.22 -3.12 -3.28
N THR A 302 12.19 -2.36 -2.76
CA THR A 302 13.03 -1.47 -3.57
C THR A 302 14.10 -2.29 -4.31
N ASN A 303 13.97 -2.38 -5.63
CA ASN A 303 14.87 -3.14 -6.50
C ASN A 303 16.09 -2.33 -6.98
N GLY A 304 15.93 -1.01 -7.14
CA GLY A 304 16.92 -0.17 -7.84
C GLY A 304 17.12 -0.68 -9.27
N ASP A 305 18.37 -0.87 -9.68
CA ASP A 305 18.73 -1.38 -11.02
C ASP A 305 18.70 -2.92 -11.14
N SER A 306 18.36 -3.60 -10.04
CA SER A 306 18.24 -5.06 -10.04
C SER A 306 16.90 -5.49 -10.64
N PRO A 307 16.82 -6.70 -11.24
CA PRO A 307 15.53 -7.25 -11.65
C PRO A 307 14.61 -7.44 -10.42
N PRO A 308 13.28 -7.47 -10.64
CA PRO A 308 12.31 -7.81 -9.60
C PRO A 308 12.66 -9.11 -8.86
N LEU A 309 12.54 -9.08 -7.53
CA LEU A 309 12.80 -10.27 -6.71
C LEU A 309 11.73 -11.35 -6.98
N PRO A 310 12.11 -12.61 -7.27
CA PRO A 310 11.14 -13.70 -7.42
C PRO A 310 10.59 -14.09 -6.05
N VAL A 311 9.41 -13.59 -5.70
CA VAL A 311 8.70 -13.92 -4.45
C VAL A 311 7.72 -15.07 -4.70
N SER A 312 7.90 -16.19 -4.00
CA SER A 312 7.03 -17.38 -4.10
C SER A 312 5.83 -17.31 -3.15
N ALA A 313 6.02 -16.72 -1.97
CA ALA A 313 4.96 -16.48 -1.01
C ALA A 313 5.29 -15.32 -0.06
N VAL A 314 4.25 -14.78 0.58
CA VAL A 314 4.38 -13.90 1.74
C VAL A 314 3.62 -14.55 2.89
N ARG A 315 4.23 -14.60 4.07
CA ARG A 315 3.61 -15.10 5.31
C ARG A 315 3.54 -13.98 6.32
N VAL A 316 2.44 -13.91 7.06
CA VAL A 316 2.27 -12.93 8.14
C VAL A 316 2.21 -13.69 9.46
N GLU A 317 3.03 -13.28 10.40
CA GLU A 317 3.04 -13.77 11.77
C GLU A 317 2.30 -12.75 12.64
N ARG A 318 1.32 -13.19 13.43
CA ARG A 318 0.57 -12.34 14.35
C ARG A 318 0.72 -12.77 15.80
N ARG A 319 0.58 -11.83 16.72
CA ARG A 319 0.41 -12.08 18.14
C ARG A 319 -1.04 -12.50 18.39
N PRO A 320 -1.30 -13.57 19.16
CA PRO A 320 -2.66 -13.91 19.57
C PRO A 320 -3.19 -12.88 20.55
N VAL A 321 -4.51 -12.69 20.56
CA VAL A 321 -5.20 -11.90 21.59
C VAL A 321 -5.97 -12.87 22.46
N TYR A 322 -5.69 -12.87 23.76
CA TYR A 322 -6.34 -13.79 24.69
C TYR A 322 -7.48 -13.12 25.44
N LEU A 323 -8.56 -13.87 25.64
CA LEU A 323 -9.62 -13.54 26.59
C LEU A 323 -9.49 -14.47 27.80
N VAL A 324 -9.46 -13.89 29.00
CA VAL A 324 -9.36 -14.63 30.27
C VAL A 324 -10.60 -14.35 31.11
N PHE A 325 -11.27 -15.40 31.59
CA PHE A 325 -12.46 -15.26 32.43
C PHE A 325 -12.58 -16.42 33.43
N MET A 326 -13.46 -16.27 34.42
CA MET A 326 -13.76 -17.30 35.41
C MET A 326 -15.08 -17.99 35.06
N ALA A 327 -15.02 -19.23 34.60
CA ALA A 327 -16.20 -20.06 34.39
C ALA A 327 -16.70 -20.58 35.75
N ARG A 328 -17.91 -20.17 36.17
CA ARG A 328 -18.50 -20.62 37.44
C ARG A 328 -19.06 -22.04 37.38
N GLN A 329 -19.36 -22.52 36.18
CA GLN A 329 -19.90 -23.83 35.90
C GLN A 329 -19.45 -24.31 34.51
N ALA A 330 -19.52 -25.61 34.29
CA ALA A 330 -19.40 -26.17 32.94
C ALA A 330 -20.62 -25.76 32.10
N GLY A 331 -20.44 -25.62 30.78
CA GLY A 331 -21.52 -25.29 29.86
C GLY A 331 -21.05 -24.54 28.63
N THR A 332 -22.03 -24.11 27.84
CA THR A 332 -21.83 -23.33 26.62
C THR A 332 -21.73 -21.84 26.94
N PHE A 333 -20.80 -21.17 26.28
CA PHE A 333 -20.54 -19.74 26.37
C PHE A 333 -20.54 -19.12 24.97
N HIS A 334 -20.85 -17.82 24.91
CA HIS A 334 -21.01 -17.07 23.68
C HIS A 334 -20.09 -15.85 23.66
N LEU A 335 -19.36 -15.67 22.56
CA LEU A 335 -18.70 -14.40 22.22
C LEU A 335 -19.63 -13.61 21.30
N LEU A 336 -19.84 -12.33 21.60
CA LEU A 336 -20.64 -11.42 20.79
C LEU A 336 -19.79 -10.25 20.29
N THR A 337 -19.91 -9.90 19.01
CA THR A 337 -19.21 -8.78 18.36
C THR A 337 -20.13 -8.03 17.39
N GLY A 338 -19.68 -6.87 16.90
CA GLY A 338 -20.36 -6.09 15.87
C GLY A 338 -21.33 -5.02 16.40
N ASN A 339 -21.23 -4.63 17.68
CA ASN A 339 -22.01 -3.51 18.22
C ASN A 339 -21.17 -2.21 18.21
N LYS A 340 -21.25 -1.46 17.11
CA LYS A 340 -20.44 -0.24 16.92
C LYS A 340 -20.73 0.87 17.93
N SER A 341 -21.91 0.89 18.54
CA SER A 341 -22.41 1.99 19.35
C SER A 341 -22.28 1.75 20.87
N CYS A 342 -21.89 0.56 21.30
CA CYS A 342 -21.80 0.27 22.73
C CYS A 342 -20.59 0.93 23.40
N ALA A 343 -20.71 1.14 24.71
CA ALA A 343 -19.58 1.52 25.54
C ALA A 343 -18.65 0.31 25.77
N ALA A 344 -17.35 0.57 25.92
CA ALA A 344 -16.38 -0.45 26.32
C ALA A 344 -16.76 -1.03 27.70
N PRO A 345 -16.68 -2.36 27.90
CA PRO A 345 -17.02 -2.99 29.17
C PRO A 345 -15.99 -2.57 30.23
N ARG A 346 -16.45 -2.36 31.46
CA ARG A 346 -15.60 -2.00 32.60
C ARG A 346 -15.86 -2.97 33.74
N TYR A 347 -14.95 -3.92 33.89
CA TYR A 347 -15.01 -4.90 34.97
C TYR A 347 -13.97 -4.58 36.05
N ASP A 348 -14.29 -4.91 37.30
CA ASP A 348 -13.37 -4.81 38.43
C ASP A 348 -12.43 -6.03 38.47
N LEU A 349 -11.51 -6.10 37.49
CA LEU A 349 -10.51 -7.18 37.37
C LEU A 349 -9.06 -6.66 37.46
N ALA A 350 -8.88 -5.36 37.66
CA ALA A 350 -7.56 -4.73 37.65
C ALA A 350 -6.62 -5.31 38.74
N ALA A 351 -7.17 -5.60 39.92
CA ALA A 351 -6.43 -6.17 41.04
C ALA A 351 -5.92 -7.61 40.80
N LEU A 352 -6.53 -8.34 39.85
CA LEU A 352 -6.21 -9.74 39.56
C LEU A 352 -5.29 -9.90 38.33
N GLY A 353 -4.86 -8.78 37.72
CA GLY A 353 -4.25 -8.79 36.39
C GLY A 353 -2.98 -9.62 36.25
N ALA A 354 -2.15 -9.78 37.30
CA ALA A 354 -0.93 -10.58 37.24
C ALA A 354 -1.23 -12.09 37.22
N ASP A 355 -2.10 -12.55 38.13
CA ASP A 355 -2.48 -13.96 38.23
C ASP A 355 -3.27 -14.42 36.99
N LEU A 356 -4.12 -13.55 36.45
CA LEU A 356 -4.90 -13.82 35.23
C LEU A 356 -4.02 -13.90 33.97
N LYS A 357 -2.94 -13.10 33.88
CA LYS A 357 -2.02 -13.12 32.73
C LYS A 357 -1.27 -14.44 32.61
N ASN A 358 -0.85 -15.01 33.74
CA ASN A 358 -0.05 -16.22 33.83
C ASN A 358 -0.86 -17.52 33.66
N ALA A 359 -2.18 -17.43 33.49
CA ALA A 359 -3.01 -18.59 33.20
C ALA A 359 -2.53 -19.29 31.91
N ALA A 360 -2.53 -20.63 31.95
CA ALA A 360 -2.26 -21.45 30.76
C ALA A 360 -3.43 -21.32 29.76
N VAL A 361 -3.11 -21.27 28.47
CA VAL A 361 -4.13 -21.24 27.42
C VAL A 361 -4.89 -22.56 27.43
N THR A 362 -6.22 -22.47 27.53
CA THR A 362 -7.15 -23.59 27.43
C THR A 362 -7.45 -23.86 25.95
N PRO A 363 -7.14 -25.07 25.43
CA PRO A 363 -7.39 -25.39 24.03
C PRO A 363 -8.89 -25.66 23.82
N LEU A 364 -9.65 -24.61 23.52
CA LEU A 364 -11.08 -24.70 23.21
C LEU A 364 -11.32 -24.45 21.73
N LYS A 365 -12.27 -25.20 21.17
CA LYS A 365 -12.75 -24.97 19.81
C LYS A 365 -13.90 -23.96 19.86
N ILE A 366 -13.69 -22.81 19.24
CA ILE A 366 -14.73 -21.80 19.05
C ILE A 366 -15.41 -22.08 17.70
N SER A 367 -16.74 -21.97 17.67
CA SER A 367 -17.51 -22.18 16.43
C SER A 367 -17.16 -21.14 15.36
N ALA A 368 -17.58 -21.40 14.12
CA ALA A 368 -17.59 -20.37 13.09
C ALA A 368 -18.46 -19.18 13.55
N LEU A 369 -18.11 -18.00 13.06
CA LEU A 369 -18.90 -16.78 13.22
C LEU A 369 -20.23 -16.93 12.49
N VAL A 370 -21.33 -16.62 13.16
CA VAL A 370 -22.67 -16.61 12.58
C VAL A 370 -23.40 -15.32 12.95
N ASP A 371 -24.31 -14.90 12.09
CA ASP A 371 -25.22 -13.78 12.40
C ASP A 371 -26.07 -14.14 13.62
N ASN A 372 -26.24 -13.18 14.52
CA ASN A 372 -27.13 -13.31 15.66
C ASN A 372 -28.58 -13.25 15.14
N PRO A 373 -29.38 -14.32 15.26
CA PRO A 373 -30.76 -14.34 14.75
C PRO A 373 -31.68 -13.33 15.46
N ASN A 374 -31.28 -12.86 16.64
CA ASN A 374 -31.99 -11.83 17.40
C ASN A 374 -31.52 -10.41 17.06
N PHE A 375 -30.59 -10.23 16.11
CA PHE A 375 -30.05 -8.90 15.81
C PHE A 375 -31.11 -7.96 15.25
N HIS A 376 -31.21 -6.78 15.86
CA HIS A 376 -32.03 -5.68 15.37
C HIS A 376 -31.15 -4.43 15.21
N ALA A 377 -30.97 -3.98 13.97
CA ALA A 377 -30.22 -2.75 13.71
C ALA A 377 -30.89 -1.57 14.42
N PRO A 378 -30.14 -0.69 15.10
CA PRO A 378 -30.67 0.56 15.60
C PRO A 378 -31.34 1.34 14.48
N GLU A 379 -32.51 1.93 14.73
CA GLU A 379 -33.37 2.59 13.74
C GLU A 379 -32.64 3.63 12.88
N ALA A 380 -31.57 4.25 13.42
CA ALA A 380 -30.70 5.18 12.72
C ALA A 380 -29.88 4.59 11.53
N LEU A 381 -29.70 3.26 11.45
CA LEU A 381 -28.88 2.60 10.42
C LEU A 381 -29.70 1.93 9.30
N ALA A 382 -31.00 1.71 9.50
CA ALA A 382 -31.85 0.96 8.56
C ALA A 382 -32.18 1.71 7.24
N GLY A 383 -31.77 2.99 7.11
CA GLY A 383 -32.16 3.87 6.01
C GLY A 383 -31.03 4.39 5.10
N LEU A 384 -29.78 3.91 5.24
CA LEU A 384 -28.65 4.40 4.45
C LEU A 384 -28.63 3.78 3.03
N GLU A 385 -29.64 4.08 2.21
CA GLU A 385 -29.41 4.08 0.76
C GLU A 385 -28.53 5.29 0.44
N VAL A 386 -27.24 5.02 0.25
CA VAL A 386 -26.23 6.03 -0.07
C VAL A 386 -26.39 6.45 -1.54
N THR A 387 -27.53 7.06 -1.86
CA THR A 387 -27.74 7.79 -3.13
C THR A 387 -27.67 9.28 -2.81
N GLY A 388 -26.73 9.96 -3.46
CA GLY A 388 -26.53 11.39 -3.35
C GLY A 388 -27.56 12.18 -4.15
N THR A 389 -27.51 13.50 -4.01
CA THR A 389 -28.46 14.41 -4.68
C THR A 389 -28.33 14.33 -6.21
N ALA A 390 -29.45 14.65 -6.88
CA ALA A 390 -29.45 14.86 -8.32
C ALA A 390 -28.39 15.91 -8.73
N LEU A 391 -27.73 15.71 -9.87
CA LEU A 391 -26.72 16.60 -10.41
C LEU A 391 -27.15 17.14 -11.79
N ASP A 392 -27.05 18.46 -11.96
CA ASP A 392 -27.11 19.04 -13.31
C ASP A 392 -25.81 18.75 -14.07
N VAL A 393 -25.94 17.93 -15.12
CA VAL A 393 -24.83 17.53 -15.99
C VAL A 393 -24.60 18.49 -17.17
N SER A 394 -25.36 19.60 -17.27
CA SER A 394 -25.29 20.54 -18.39
C SER A 394 -23.90 21.15 -18.60
N ALA A 395 -23.10 21.33 -17.54
CA ALA A 395 -21.75 21.88 -17.60
C ALA A 395 -20.66 20.83 -17.90
N TRP A 396 -21.00 19.54 -17.92
CA TRP A 396 -20.06 18.44 -18.07
C TRP A 396 -19.76 18.14 -19.53
N LYS A 397 -18.51 17.81 -19.85
CA LYS A 397 -18.05 17.62 -21.23
C LYS A 397 -18.09 16.16 -21.67
N PHE A 398 -17.78 15.24 -20.75
CA PHE A 398 -17.61 13.82 -21.05
C PHE A 398 -18.33 12.94 -20.04
N ARG A 399 -18.71 11.74 -20.49
CA ARG A 399 -19.08 10.64 -19.62
C ARG A 399 -18.63 9.30 -20.18
N LYS A 400 -18.50 8.31 -19.31
CA LYS A 400 -18.24 6.91 -19.66
C LYS A 400 -19.23 5.98 -18.95
N PRO A 401 -19.88 5.05 -19.66
CA PRO A 401 -20.63 3.97 -19.01
C PRO A 401 -19.70 3.13 -18.12
N VAL A 402 -20.17 2.77 -16.94
CA VAL A 402 -19.46 1.93 -15.97
C VAL A 402 -20.04 0.52 -16.05
N ASN A 403 -19.20 -0.46 -16.34
CA ASN A 403 -19.61 -1.87 -16.39
C ASN A 403 -19.33 -2.53 -15.05
N ILE A 404 -20.38 -3.02 -14.40
CA ILE A 404 -20.34 -3.74 -13.12
C ILE A 404 -20.63 -5.22 -13.37
N SER A 405 -19.87 -6.10 -12.72
CA SER A 405 -20.03 -7.55 -12.86
C SER A 405 -20.80 -8.19 -11.71
N SER A 406 -20.88 -7.54 -10.54
CA SER A 406 -21.54 -8.07 -9.34
C SER A 406 -21.86 -6.96 -8.34
N ALA A 407 -22.78 -7.22 -7.41
CA ALA A 407 -23.12 -6.29 -6.34
C ALA A 407 -21.95 -6.08 -5.37
N GLY A 408 -21.92 -4.93 -4.70
CA GLY A 408 -21.01 -4.65 -3.60
C GLY A 408 -20.00 -3.54 -3.92
N ALA A 409 -18.84 -3.60 -3.25
CA ALA A 409 -17.77 -2.64 -3.42
C ALA A 409 -17.14 -2.79 -4.81
N GLN A 410 -17.15 -1.72 -5.60
CA GLN A 410 -16.54 -1.63 -6.91
C GLN A 410 -15.27 -0.79 -6.86
N GLN A 411 -14.30 -1.17 -7.67
CA GLN A 411 -13.06 -0.45 -7.90
C GLN A 411 -12.88 -0.21 -9.40
N ILE A 412 -12.69 1.05 -9.78
CA ILE A 412 -12.36 1.44 -11.16
C ILE A 412 -11.01 2.14 -11.16
N GLU A 413 -10.09 1.70 -12.01
CA GLU A 413 -8.89 2.47 -12.35
C GLU A 413 -9.22 3.47 -13.45
N LEU A 414 -8.84 4.74 -13.26
CA LEU A 414 -9.11 5.80 -14.23
C LEU A 414 -8.23 5.60 -15.46
N ASP A 415 -8.84 5.54 -16.64
CA ASP A 415 -8.13 5.39 -17.91
C ASP A 415 -7.59 6.71 -18.46
N LEU A 416 -6.81 6.64 -19.54
CA LEU A 416 -6.13 7.79 -20.14
C LEU A 416 -7.07 8.92 -20.56
N ASP A 417 -8.32 8.63 -20.95
CA ASP A 417 -9.28 9.67 -21.34
C ASP A 417 -9.70 10.48 -20.11
N VAL A 418 -10.02 9.78 -19.01
CA VAL A 418 -10.40 10.42 -17.75
C VAL A 418 -9.21 11.21 -17.19
N LEU A 419 -8.01 10.60 -17.19
CA LEU A 419 -6.79 11.26 -16.69
C LEU A 419 -6.43 12.52 -17.48
N ALA A 420 -6.68 12.55 -18.79
CA ALA A 420 -6.38 13.70 -19.65
C ALA A 420 -7.41 14.83 -19.54
N HIS A 421 -8.69 14.50 -19.33
CA HIS A 421 -9.78 15.47 -19.38
C HIS A 421 -10.28 15.97 -18.01
N ALA A 422 -10.02 15.22 -16.94
CA ALA A 422 -10.37 15.63 -15.58
C ALA A 422 -9.44 16.74 -15.06
N GLN A 423 -9.93 17.51 -14.09
CA GLN A 423 -9.11 18.47 -13.36
C GLN A 423 -7.97 17.76 -12.61
N PRO A 424 -6.82 18.42 -12.43
CA PRO A 424 -5.80 17.96 -11.48
C PRO A 424 -6.42 17.67 -10.11
N GLY A 425 -6.17 16.48 -9.57
CA GLY A 425 -6.73 16.05 -8.30
C GLY A 425 -8.18 15.51 -8.37
N PHE A 426 -8.79 15.48 -9.55
CA PHE A 426 -10.06 14.78 -9.84
C PHE A 426 -11.30 15.35 -9.13
N ALA A 427 -11.29 16.66 -8.84
CA ALA A 427 -12.41 17.37 -8.21
C ALA A 427 -13.70 17.32 -9.05
N ASP A 428 -13.55 17.20 -10.36
CA ASP A 428 -14.62 17.14 -11.33
C ASP A 428 -14.95 15.72 -11.78
N LEU A 429 -14.79 14.70 -10.94
CA LEU A 429 -15.39 13.38 -11.21
C LEU A 429 -16.77 13.28 -10.57
N ARG A 430 -17.74 12.64 -11.22
CA ARG A 430 -19.00 12.24 -10.58
C ARG A 430 -19.46 10.88 -11.10
N VAL A 431 -19.79 9.97 -10.20
CA VAL A 431 -20.49 8.73 -10.55
C VAL A 431 -21.99 9.00 -10.41
N LEU A 432 -22.77 8.62 -11.42
CA LEU A 432 -24.21 8.89 -11.46
C LEU A 432 -25.00 7.60 -11.77
N HIS A 433 -26.08 7.38 -11.03
CA HIS A 433 -27.17 6.47 -11.38
C HIS A 433 -28.37 7.34 -11.78
N GLY A 434 -28.72 7.34 -13.07
CA GLY A 434 -29.68 8.30 -13.60
C GLY A 434 -29.19 9.73 -13.40
N SER A 435 -29.94 10.55 -12.64
CA SER A 435 -29.51 11.90 -12.24
C SER A 435 -28.79 11.95 -10.90
N ASN A 436 -28.86 10.90 -10.09
CA ASN A 436 -28.44 10.92 -8.69
C ASN A 436 -26.98 10.52 -8.55
N GLN A 437 -26.24 11.27 -7.73
CA GLN A 437 -24.84 10.97 -7.45
C GLN A 437 -24.71 9.64 -6.70
N VAL A 438 -23.71 8.84 -7.07
CA VAL A 438 -23.27 7.69 -6.29
C VAL A 438 -22.00 8.12 -5.56
N PRO A 439 -22.02 8.14 -4.21
CA PRO A 439 -20.85 8.46 -3.42
C PRO A 439 -19.68 7.53 -3.71
N TYR A 440 -18.50 8.14 -3.86
CA TYR A 440 -17.26 7.44 -4.19
C TYR A 440 -16.08 8.08 -3.45
N ILE A 441 -14.98 7.33 -3.35
CA ILE A 441 -13.72 7.79 -2.75
C ILE A 441 -12.60 7.63 -3.76
N ILE A 442 -11.74 8.64 -3.87
CA ILE A 442 -10.56 8.58 -4.73
C ILE A 442 -9.44 7.86 -3.98
N GLN A 443 -8.90 6.80 -4.56
CA GLN A 443 -7.73 6.09 -4.06
C GLN A 443 -6.51 6.47 -4.90
N ARG A 444 -5.56 7.14 -4.25
CA ARG A 444 -4.25 7.46 -4.84
C ARG A 444 -3.28 6.34 -4.48
N THR A 445 -2.85 5.58 -5.49
CA THR A 445 -2.00 4.41 -5.27
C THR A 445 -0.53 4.77 -5.53
N SER A 446 0.38 3.97 -4.97
CA SER A 446 1.80 3.98 -5.36
C SER A 446 2.08 3.15 -6.63
N ILE A 447 1.06 2.69 -7.34
CA ILE A 447 1.23 1.89 -8.57
C ILE A 447 1.57 2.82 -9.73
N SER A 448 2.59 2.44 -10.50
CA SER A 448 3.02 3.13 -11.72
C SER A 448 2.60 2.34 -12.95
N ARG A 449 1.98 3.00 -13.94
CA ARG A 449 1.60 2.41 -15.23
C ARG A 449 2.54 2.88 -16.31
N ALA A 450 2.97 1.94 -17.16
CA ALA A 450 3.77 2.23 -18.34
C ALA A 450 2.89 2.60 -19.53
N LEU A 451 3.34 3.55 -20.32
CA LEU A 451 2.75 3.97 -21.58
C LEU A 451 3.86 4.14 -22.62
N THR A 452 3.74 3.45 -23.75
CA THR A 452 4.72 3.55 -24.84
C THR A 452 4.34 4.70 -25.77
N PRO A 453 5.12 5.80 -25.82
CA PRO A 453 4.91 6.89 -26.77
C PRO A 453 5.35 6.50 -28.19
N THR A 454 4.86 7.24 -29.18
CA THR A 454 5.42 7.22 -30.54
C THR A 454 6.58 8.21 -30.59
N VAL A 455 7.75 7.79 -31.07
CA VAL A 455 8.96 8.64 -31.07
C VAL A 455 9.58 8.72 -32.46
N SER A 456 9.94 9.92 -32.88
CA SER A 456 10.68 10.17 -34.13
C SER A 456 11.88 11.08 -33.89
N ALA A 457 13.07 10.67 -34.36
CA ALA A 457 14.25 11.52 -34.38
C ALA A 457 14.12 12.60 -35.47
N THR A 458 14.40 13.84 -35.13
CA THR A 458 14.31 15.02 -36.02
C THR A 458 15.62 15.80 -36.05
N ASN A 459 16.74 15.10 -36.15
CA ASN A 459 18.06 15.72 -36.23
C ASN A 459 18.17 16.54 -37.52
N ASN A 460 18.53 17.82 -37.39
CA ASN A 460 18.61 18.74 -38.51
C ASN A 460 20.00 18.67 -39.15
N SER A 461 20.09 18.44 -40.46
CA SER A 461 21.39 18.43 -41.17
C SER A 461 22.10 19.79 -41.15
N LYS A 462 21.36 20.88 -40.89
CA LYS A 462 21.92 22.24 -40.73
C LYS A 462 22.43 22.53 -39.32
N ASP A 463 22.07 21.71 -38.33
CA ASP A 463 22.54 21.83 -36.96
C ASP A 463 23.00 20.45 -36.45
N PRO A 464 24.18 19.98 -36.92
CA PRO A 464 24.67 18.64 -36.58
C PRO A 464 25.04 18.50 -35.09
N LYS A 465 25.19 19.61 -34.38
CA LYS A 465 25.53 19.64 -32.95
C LYS A 465 24.33 19.37 -32.05
N LEU A 466 23.11 19.32 -32.58
CA LEU A 466 21.91 19.06 -31.80
C LEU A 466 21.22 17.75 -32.24
N SER A 467 20.99 16.85 -31.29
CA SER A 467 20.05 15.75 -31.48
C SER A 467 18.71 16.07 -30.85
N ARG A 468 17.61 15.81 -31.57
CA ARG A 468 16.24 16.06 -31.10
C ARG A 468 15.34 14.87 -31.40
N TRP A 469 14.51 14.47 -30.45
CA TRP A 469 13.44 13.49 -30.61
C TRP A 469 12.11 14.12 -30.28
N ILE A 470 11.12 13.90 -31.14
CA ILE A 470 9.72 14.23 -30.87
C ILE A 470 9.06 13.01 -30.26
N ILE A 471 8.48 13.18 -29.08
CA ILE A 471 7.77 12.15 -28.32
C ILE A 471 6.28 12.51 -28.35
N GLN A 472 5.46 11.66 -28.97
CA GLN A 472 4.03 11.83 -29.10
C GLN A 472 3.27 10.85 -28.20
N LEU A 473 2.41 11.39 -27.34
CA LEU A 473 1.45 10.64 -26.52
C LEU A 473 0.11 10.46 -27.22
N PRO A 474 -0.69 9.45 -26.80
CA PRO A 474 -2.08 9.30 -27.28
C PRO A 474 -3.03 10.39 -26.77
N ARG A 475 -2.70 11.07 -25.67
CA ARG A 475 -3.51 12.11 -25.04
C ARG A 475 -2.62 13.21 -24.46
N ALA A 476 -3.12 14.44 -24.49
CA ALA A 476 -2.49 15.59 -23.85
C ALA A 476 -2.80 15.61 -22.35
N SER A 477 -2.07 16.42 -21.58
CA SER A 477 -2.36 16.66 -20.16
C SER A 477 -2.34 15.40 -19.26
N LEU A 478 -1.62 14.35 -19.67
CA LEU A 478 -1.48 13.14 -18.86
C LEU A 478 -0.56 13.41 -17.65
N PRO A 479 -0.87 12.85 -16.46
CA PRO A 479 -0.08 13.07 -15.24
C PRO A 479 1.20 12.23 -15.24
N LEU A 480 2.09 12.48 -16.19
CA LEU A 480 3.35 11.76 -16.32
C LEU A 480 4.29 12.07 -15.16
N THR A 481 5.03 11.06 -14.71
CA THR A 481 6.00 11.16 -13.60
C THR A 481 7.41 10.80 -14.02
N ARG A 482 7.57 9.96 -15.05
CA ARG A 482 8.89 9.49 -15.50
C ARG A 482 8.92 9.18 -16.98
N LEU A 483 10.03 9.45 -17.63
CA LEU A 483 10.40 9.00 -18.97
C LEU A 483 11.62 8.10 -18.87
N THR A 484 11.62 7.00 -19.61
CA THR A 484 12.81 6.16 -19.80
C THR A 484 13.07 5.85 -21.27
N CYS A 485 14.33 5.60 -21.61
CA CYS A 485 14.75 5.11 -22.92
C CYS A 485 16.10 4.38 -22.83
N VAL A 486 16.48 3.65 -23.89
CA VAL A 486 17.76 2.94 -23.96
C VAL A 486 18.59 3.42 -25.15
N SER A 487 19.91 3.23 -25.09
CA SER A 487 20.83 3.57 -26.18
C SER A 487 21.74 2.39 -26.49
N PRO A 488 21.87 1.99 -27.76
CA PRO A 488 22.89 1.01 -28.17
C PRO A 488 24.29 1.62 -28.26
N THR A 489 24.42 2.96 -28.22
CA THR A 489 25.71 3.66 -28.39
C THR A 489 26.65 3.32 -27.23
N PRO A 490 27.82 2.70 -27.46
CA PRO A 490 28.61 2.07 -26.39
C PRO A 490 29.37 3.05 -25.47
N LEU A 491 29.63 4.27 -25.93
CA LEU A 491 30.40 5.28 -25.18
C LEU A 491 29.82 6.66 -25.47
N PHE A 492 29.35 7.35 -24.43
CA PHE A 492 28.95 8.75 -24.51
C PHE A 492 28.79 9.37 -23.11
N GLU A 493 28.81 10.69 -23.08
CA GLU A 493 28.35 11.52 -21.96
C GLU A 493 27.48 12.62 -22.54
N ARG A 494 26.22 12.70 -22.10
CA ARG A 494 25.21 13.61 -22.68
C ARG A 494 24.32 14.17 -21.59
N SER A 495 23.88 15.41 -21.75
CA SER A 495 22.83 16.00 -20.93
C SER A 495 21.57 16.11 -21.77
N LEU A 496 20.52 15.42 -21.34
CA LEU A 496 19.24 15.42 -22.04
C LEU A 496 18.27 16.37 -21.33
N SER A 497 17.65 17.28 -22.09
CA SER A 497 16.55 18.14 -21.64
C SER A 497 15.25 17.72 -22.31
N LEU A 498 14.19 17.60 -21.51
CA LEU A 498 12.83 17.32 -21.96
C LEU A 498 11.99 18.58 -21.77
N TYR A 499 11.32 19.02 -22.84
CA TYR A 499 10.42 20.18 -22.80
C TYR A 499 9.22 19.99 -23.72
N GLU A 500 8.22 20.86 -23.56
CA GLU A 500 7.11 21.04 -24.49
C GLU A 500 7.07 22.47 -25.03
N GLU A 501 6.49 22.66 -26.22
CA GLU A 501 6.22 24.00 -26.77
C GLU A 501 4.78 24.37 -26.49
N LEU A 502 4.57 25.39 -25.65
CA LEU A 502 3.26 25.94 -25.35
C LEU A 502 3.09 27.31 -26.03
N ALA A 503 1.84 27.72 -26.23
CA ALA A 503 1.51 29.05 -26.72
C ALA A 503 0.91 29.88 -25.59
N ASP A 504 1.37 31.11 -25.42
CA ASP A 504 0.77 32.05 -24.47
C ASP A 504 -0.58 32.60 -25.00
N GLU A 505 -1.21 33.50 -24.23
CA GLU A 505 -2.50 34.13 -24.63
C GLU A 505 -2.43 34.91 -25.95
N ARG A 506 -1.23 35.31 -26.39
CA ARG A 506 -0.99 36.04 -27.64
C ARG A 506 -0.67 35.11 -28.81
N GLY A 507 -0.50 33.81 -28.53
CA GLY A 507 -0.09 32.80 -29.50
C GLY A 507 1.42 32.70 -29.68
N ASP A 508 2.20 33.42 -28.87
CA ASP A 508 3.66 33.33 -28.90
C ASP A 508 4.09 32.01 -28.26
N LYS A 509 4.93 31.26 -28.99
CA LYS A 509 5.43 29.97 -28.53
C LYS A 509 6.57 30.14 -27.52
N TYR A 510 6.51 29.41 -26.42
CA TYR A 510 7.58 29.32 -25.44
C TYR A 510 7.87 27.87 -25.07
N ARG A 511 9.11 27.62 -24.61
CA ARG A 511 9.51 26.31 -24.08
C ARG A 511 9.11 26.21 -22.61
N HIS A 512 8.39 25.15 -22.27
CA HIS A 512 8.13 24.75 -20.89
C HIS A 512 8.99 23.52 -20.59
N GLU A 513 10.02 23.71 -19.77
CA GLU A 513 10.91 22.62 -19.35
C GLU A 513 10.14 21.64 -18.45
N LEU A 514 10.24 20.35 -18.79
CA LEU A 514 9.59 19.25 -18.08
C LEU A 514 10.60 18.45 -17.24
N GLY A 515 11.89 18.55 -17.53
CA GLY A 515 12.96 17.97 -16.72
C GLY A 515 14.26 17.82 -17.50
N SER A 516 15.36 17.52 -16.80
CA SER A 516 16.65 17.23 -17.43
C SER A 516 17.47 16.24 -16.62
N ALA A 517 18.35 15.48 -17.28
CA ALA A 517 19.28 14.58 -16.62
C ALA A 517 20.52 14.30 -17.48
N SER A 518 21.67 14.11 -16.82
CA SER A 518 22.90 13.67 -17.48
C SER A 518 22.96 12.14 -17.56
N TRP A 519 23.53 11.65 -18.65
CA TRP A 519 23.68 10.24 -18.93
C TRP A 519 25.07 9.93 -19.45
N THR A 520 25.78 9.08 -18.69
CA THR A 520 27.10 8.58 -19.04
C THR A 520 27.03 7.08 -19.27
N GLN A 521 27.63 6.63 -20.37
CA GLN A 521 27.78 5.22 -20.71
C GLN A 521 29.21 4.96 -21.16
N THR A 522 29.84 3.91 -20.64
CA THR A 522 31.15 3.43 -21.09
C THR A 522 31.08 1.96 -21.49
N PRO A 523 32.04 1.43 -22.25
CA PRO A 523 32.09 0.00 -22.60
C PRO A 523 32.10 -0.91 -21.38
N GLU A 524 32.75 -0.48 -20.29
CA GLU A 524 32.85 -1.21 -19.02
C GLU A 524 31.61 -1.03 -18.15
N HIS A 525 30.90 0.10 -18.28
CA HIS A 525 29.71 0.44 -17.51
C HIS A 525 28.55 0.84 -18.45
N LYS A 526 27.75 -0.15 -18.82
CA LYS A 526 26.51 0.06 -19.58
C LYS A 526 25.39 0.45 -18.63
N SER A 527 24.97 1.71 -18.68
CA SER A 527 23.71 2.11 -18.04
C SER A 527 22.57 1.48 -18.84
N LYS A 528 21.86 0.52 -18.24
CA LYS A 528 20.84 -0.27 -18.96
C LYS A 528 19.72 0.60 -19.55
N GLU A 529 19.40 1.70 -18.86
CA GLU A 529 18.30 2.59 -19.19
C GLU A 529 18.65 4.00 -18.72
N PHE A 530 18.23 5.01 -19.48
CA PHE A 530 18.16 6.40 -19.07
C PHE A 530 16.82 6.65 -18.39
N ALA A 531 16.83 7.40 -17.29
CA ALA A 531 15.62 7.79 -16.58
C ALA A 531 15.62 9.28 -16.29
N LEU A 532 14.50 9.92 -16.57
CA LEU A 532 14.24 11.33 -16.31
C LEU A 532 12.89 11.46 -15.61
N ASN A 533 12.85 12.18 -14.49
CA ASN A 533 11.60 12.48 -13.78
C ASN A 533 10.99 13.76 -14.36
N PHE A 534 9.67 13.82 -14.40
CA PHE A 534 8.96 15.05 -14.76
C PHE A 534 8.91 15.98 -13.55
N ASP A 535 9.49 17.17 -13.67
CA ASP A 535 9.50 18.21 -12.63
C ASP A 535 8.19 19.02 -12.62
N SER A 536 7.44 18.98 -13.71
CA SER A 536 6.13 19.62 -13.87
C SER A 536 5.18 18.74 -14.69
N ALA A 537 3.86 18.95 -14.53
CA ALA A 537 2.86 18.21 -15.29
C ALA A 537 2.84 18.72 -16.75
N PRO A 538 3.00 17.83 -17.76
CA PRO A 538 2.91 18.23 -19.15
C PRO A 538 1.48 18.65 -19.51
N GLN A 539 1.34 19.64 -20.39
CA GLN A 539 0.04 20.14 -20.84
C GLN A 539 -0.30 19.61 -22.24
N SER A 540 0.69 19.41 -23.09
CA SER A 540 0.55 18.91 -24.47
C SER A 540 0.63 17.38 -24.56
N ASP A 541 0.40 16.86 -25.76
CA ASP A 541 0.65 15.47 -26.14
C ASP A 541 1.97 15.30 -26.91
N THR A 542 2.73 16.38 -27.13
CA THR A 542 3.97 16.39 -27.91
C THR A 542 5.11 16.99 -27.09
N PHE A 543 6.15 16.19 -26.85
CA PHE A 543 7.36 16.62 -26.15
C PHE A 543 8.58 16.55 -27.06
N PHE A 544 9.61 17.27 -26.66
CA PHE A 544 10.90 17.29 -27.32
C PHE A 544 11.97 16.90 -26.32
N LEU A 545 12.71 15.84 -26.65
CA LEU A 545 13.94 15.50 -25.94
C LEU A 545 15.11 16.02 -26.78
N GLU A 546 16.03 16.75 -26.16
CA GLU A 546 17.21 17.33 -26.81
C GLU A 546 18.48 16.95 -26.09
N THR A 547 19.57 16.81 -26.85
CA THR A 547 20.93 16.82 -26.32
C THR A 547 21.87 17.52 -27.30
N GLU A 548 22.83 18.24 -26.74
CA GLU A 548 23.98 18.70 -27.51
C GLU A 548 24.93 17.51 -27.74
N ASN A 549 25.42 17.38 -28.97
CA ASN A 549 26.37 16.36 -29.40
C ASN A 549 27.82 16.87 -29.33
N ASP A 550 28.02 18.19 -29.28
CA ASP A 550 29.30 18.86 -29.50
C ASP A 550 29.96 18.41 -30.81
N ASP A 551 31.15 17.82 -30.73
CA ASP A 551 31.89 17.27 -31.87
C ASP A 551 31.75 15.74 -31.97
N ASN A 552 30.85 15.14 -31.19
CA ASN A 552 30.56 13.71 -31.24
C ASN A 552 29.43 13.39 -32.23
N PRO A 553 29.32 12.15 -32.71
CA PRO A 553 28.15 11.74 -33.50
C PRO A 553 26.85 11.80 -32.67
N PRO A 554 25.69 11.97 -33.34
CA PRO A 554 24.39 11.83 -32.72
C PRO A 554 24.25 10.49 -31.98
N ILE A 555 23.66 10.51 -30.79
CA ILE A 555 23.36 9.28 -30.05
C ILE A 555 22.10 8.62 -30.62
N GLU A 556 22.03 7.30 -30.56
CA GLU A 556 20.81 6.57 -30.92
C GLU A 556 20.00 6.28 -29.66
N LEU A 557 18.70 6.58 -29.68
CA LEU A 557 17.78 6.31 -28.57
C LEU A 557 16.61 5.44 -29.05
N GLY A 558 16.16 4.52 -28.21
CA GLY A 558 15.01 3.64 -28.48
C GLY A 558 14.30 3.16 -27.21
N LYS A 559 13.25 2.35 -27.40
CA LYS A 559 12.41 1.78 -26.33
C LYS A 559 11.92 2.82 -25.31
N PHE A 560 11.43 3.95 -25.81
CA PHE A 560 10.88 4.98 -24.95
C PHE A 560 9.67 4.45 -24.18
N THR A 561 9.61 4.76 -22.89
CA THR A 561 8.49 4.45 -22.01
C THR A 561 8.22 5.64 -21.11
N THR A 562 6.95 6.03 -20.99
CA THR A 562 6.49 7.04 -20.02
C THR A 562 5.71 6.37 -18.92
N PHE A 563 5.68 6.98 -17.74
CA PHE A 563 5.02 6.43 -16.57
C PHE A 563 4.06 7.44 -15.96
N TYR A 564 2.92 6.96 -15.46
CA TYR A 564 1.92 7.76 -14.75
C TYR A 564 1.36 6.98 -13.53
N PRO A 565 0.89 7.65 -12.48
CA PRO A 565 0.35 7.00 -11.30
C PRO A 565 -1.05 6.44 -11.57
N ALA A 566 -1.32 5.21 -11.15
CA ALA A 566 -2.66 4.66 -11.20
C ALA A 566 -3.53 5.32 -10.12
N THR A 567 -4.62 5.95 -10.55
CA THR A 567 -5.64 6.48 -9.65
C THR A 567 -6.90 5.64 -9.78
N ARG A 568 -7.51 5.29 -8.65
CA ARG A 568 -8.73 4.49 -8.59
C ARG A 568 -9.86 5.26 -7.94
N ILE A 569 -11.10 4.87 -8.22
CA ILE A 569 -12.26 5.26 -7.42
C ILE A 569 -12.94 4.02 -6.84
N LEU A 570 -13.38 4.13 -5.58
CA LEU A 570 -14.12 3.10 -4.87
C LEU A 570 -15.55 3.57 -4.61
N PHE A 571 -16.54 2.75 -4.89
CA PHE A 571 -17.96 3.04 -4.64
C PHE A 571 -18.74 1.74 -4.45
N LYS A 572 -19.98 1.83 -3.99
CA LYS A 572 -20.88 0.67 -3.87
C LYS A 572 -21.89 0.67 -5.02
N ALA A 573 -22.15 -0.49 -5.60
CA ALA A 573 -23.15 -0.64 -6.66
C ALA A 573 -23.95 -1.95 -6.55
N LYS A 574 -25.12 -1.98 -7.18
CA LYS A 574 -25.96 -3.16 -7.40
C LYS A 574 -25.73 -3.70 -8.84
N PRO A 575 -26.03 -4.99 -9.12
CA PRO A 575 -25.72 -5.61 -10.41
C PRO A 575 -26.45 -4.96 -11.60
N ASP A 576 -27.64 -4.39 -11.35
CA ASP A 576 -28.50 -3.78 -12.37
C ASP A 576 -28.36 -2.24 -12.41
N ASP A 577 -27.39 -1.66 -11.70
CA ASP A 577 -27.20 -0.20 -11.72
C ASP A 577 -26.64 0.25 -13.08
N GLU A 578 -27.39 1.10 -13.79
CA GLU A 578 -26.87 1.81 -14.97
C GLU A 578 -26.06 3.03 -14.53
N LEU A 579 -24.75 2.81 -14.32
CA LEU A 579 -23.84 3.85 -13.84
C LEU A 579 -23.05 4.52 -14.96
N PHE A 580 -22.79 5.82 -14.76
CA PHE A 580 -21.92 6.61 -15.63
C PHE A 580 -20.93 7.41 -14.79
N LEU A 581 -19.67 7.46 -15.24
CA LEU A 581 -18.65 8.36 -14.74
C LEU A 581 -18.62 9.62 -15.61
N TYR A 582 -18.95 10.76 -15.03
CA TYR A 582 -18.88 12.08 -15.66
C TYR A 582 -17.57 12.79 -15.29
N TYR A 583 -17.04 13.59 -16.21
CA TYR A 583 -15.83 14.42 -16.04
C TYR A 583 -15.74 15.58 -17.06
N GLY A 584 -14.73 16.45 -16.90
CA GLY A 584 -14.41 17.55 -17.80
C GLY A 584 -15.12 18.87 -17.44
N ASN A 585 -15.49 19.07 -16.18
CA ASN A 585 -16.09 20.32 -15.71
C ASN A 585 -15.08 21.12 -14.88
N GLN A 586 -14.33 22.01 -15.52
CA GLN A 586 -13.21 22.78 -14.95
C GLN A 586 -13.60 23.79 -13.84
N ARG A 587 -14.89 23.98 -13.55
CA ARG A 587 -15.37 24.98 -12.57
C ARG A 587 -16.03 24.36 -11.34
N VAL A 588 -16.15 23.03 -11.29
CA VAL A 588 -16.83 22.36 -10.16
C VAL A 588 -15.85 22.11 -9.01
N ALA A 589 -16.36 22.27 -7.79
CA ALA A 589 -15.66 21.89 -6.57
C ALA A 589 -15.66 20.36 -6.37
N PRO A 590 -14.71 19.81 -5.57
CA PRO A 590 -14.71 18.39 -5.22
C PRO A 590 -16.01 17.98 -4.53
N SER A 591 -16.52 16.77 -4.81
CA SER A 591 -17.65 16.20 -4.08
C SER A 591 -17.27 15.94 -2.63
N ARG A 592 -18.19 16.24 -1.71
CA ARG A 592 -18.06 15.87 -0.29
C ARG A 592 -19.25 14.99 0.07
N TYR A 593 -18.95 13.77 0.49
CA TYR A 593 -19.94 12.80 0.94
C TYR A 593 -19.62 12.44 2.39
N ASP A 594 -20.64 12.10 3.18
CA ASP A 594 -20.48 11.61 4.56
C ASP A 594 -20.01 10.14 4.58
N LEU A 595 -19.05 9.82 3.72
CA LEU A 595 -18.51 8.47 3.56
C LEU A 595 -17.68 8.03 4.76
N SER A 596 -17.21 8.96 5.61
CA SER A 596 -16.51 8.63 6.87
C SER A 596 -17.26 7.62 7.74
N LEU A 597 -18.59 7.53 7.61
CA LEU A 597 -19.44 6.58 8.32
C LEU A 597 -19.39 5.14 7.75
N VAL A 598 -19.06 4.98 6.46
CA VAL A 598 -19.09 3.69 5.75
C VAL A 598 -17.78 3.31 5.06
N THR A 599 -16.76 4.18 5.05
CA THR A 599 -15.49 3.91 4.37
C THR A 599 -14.80 2.67 4.92
N GLY A 600 -14.88 2.42 6.23
CA GLY A 600 -14.33 1.21 6.84
C GLY A 600 -14.92 -0.06 6.21
N GLU A 601 -16.24 -0.09 6.00
CA GLU A 601 -16.93 -1.22 5.37
C GLU A 601 -16.56 -1.35 3.89
N LEU A 602 -16.47 -0.23 3.16
CA LEU A 602 -16.09 -0.22 1.74
C LEU A 602 -14.64 -0.69 1.53
N LEU A 603 -13.73 -0.38 2.46
CA LEU A 603 -12.34 -0.83 2.41
C LEU A 603 -12.17 -2.30 2.80
N ALA A 604 -12.97 -2.77 3.77
CA ALA A 604 -12.98 -4.16 4.24
C ALA A 604 -13.63 -5.12 3.24
N ALA A 605 -14.58 -4.64 2.44
CA ALA A 605 -15.27 -5.44 1.44
C ALA A 605 -14.32 -6.01 0.36
N ASP A 606 -14.65 -7.20 -0.13
CA ASP A 606 -14.02 -7.77 -1.32
C ASP A 606 -14.34 -6.90 -2.56
N LYS A 607 -13.34 -6.15 -3.02
CA LYS A 607 -13.48 -5.15 -4.08
C LYS A 607 -13.54 -5.81 -5.45
N LYS A 608 -14.60 -5.53 -6.20
CA LYS A 608 -14.80 -6.05 -7.55
C LYS A 608 -14.31 -5.04 -8.58
N ILE A 609 -13.53 -5.51 -9.56
CA ILE A 609 -13.01 -4.65 -10.62
C ILE A 609 -14.15 -4.33 -11.58
N ALA A 610 -14.49 -3.05 -11.67
CA ALA A 610 -15.39 -2.49 -12.67
C ALA A 610 -14.57 -1.82 -13.78
N THR A 611 -15.15 -1.72 -14.97
CA THR A 611 -14.45 -1.17 -16.15
C THR A 611 -15.22 0.01 -16.74
N LEU A 612 -14.48 0.90 -17.40
CA LEU A 612 -15.07 2.00 -18.15
C LEU A 612 -15.21 1.62 -19.63
N SER A 613 -16.37 1.92 -20.19
CA SER A 613 -16.62 1.82 -21.63
C SER A 613 -16.11 3.07 -22.37
N GLY A 614 -16.29 3.12 -23.69
CA GLY A 614 -15.85 4.24 -24.53
C GLY A 614 -16.40 5.60 -24.10
N GLU A 615 -15.58 6.65 -24.28
CA GLU A 615 -15.93 8.04 -23.96
C GLU A 615 -17.10 8.54 -24.80
N GLN A 616 -18.07 9.18 -24.15
CA GLN A 616 -19.18 9.87 -24.79
C GLN A 616 -19.05 11.36 -24.54
N GLN A 617 -18.96 12.14 -25.63
CA GLN A 617 -18.93 13.59 -25.57
C GLN A 617 -20.36 14.15 -25.43
N LEU A 618 -20.61 14.89 -24.36
CA LEU A 618 -21.94 15.45 -24.03
C LEU A 618 -22.18 16.82 -24.66
N LYS A 619 -21.11 17.62 -24.83
CA LYS A 619 -21.13 18.87 -25.59
C LYS A 619 -20.23 18.72 -26.80
N LYS A 620 -20.79 18.88 -28.01
CA LYS A 620 -19.97 19.15 -29.20
C LYS A 620 -19.14 20.39 -28.89
N SER A 621 -17.82 20.29 -29.06
CA SER A 621 -16.91 21.43 -28.91
C SER A 621 -17.52 22.61 -29.66
N SER A 622 -17.81 23.69 -28.92
CA SER A 622 -18.22 24.92 -29.59
C SER A 622 -17.10 25.27 -30.57
N TRP A 623 -17.44 25.76 -31.77
CA TRP A 623 -16.47 26.09 -32.83
C TRP A 623 -15.32 27.03 -32.39
N ARG A 624 -15.41 27.57 -31.17
CA ARG A 624 -14.55 28.55 -30.52
C ARG A 624 -13.45 27.91 -29.66
N GLU A 625 -13.58 26.62 -29.34
CA GLU A 625 -12.62 25.88 -28.49
C GLU A 625 -11.52 25.17 -29.30
N ASN A 626 -11.67 25.09 -30.63
CA ASN A 626 -10.65 24.58 -31.56
C ASN A 626 -9.88 25.70 -32.28
N GLU A 627 -9.96 26.96 -31.83
CA GLU A 627 -9.07 27.99 -32.35
C GLU A 627 -7.66 27.78 -31.81
N VAL A 628 -6.83 27.19 -32.66
CA VAL A 628 -5.39 27.48 -32.66
C VAL A 628 -5.25 29.01 -32.64
N PRO A 629 -4.62 29.62 -31.62
CA PRO A 629 -4.40 31.06 -31.61
C PRO A 629 -3.56 31.40 -32.86
N GLY A 630 -4.16 32.13 -33.79
CA GLY A 630 -3.51 32.52 -35.05
C GLY A 630 -4.37 32.52 -36.31
N LYS A 631 -5.50 31.79 -36.37
CA LYS A 631 -6.37 31.78 -37.57
C LYS A 631 -7.50 32.81 -37.58
N GLY A 632 -7.82 33.45 -36.44
CA GLY A 632 -8.82 34.53 -36.36
C GLY A 632 -8.45 35.81 -37.12
N GLY A 633 -7.18 35.96 -37.50
CA GLY A 633 -6.68 37.15 -38.22
C GLY A 633 -7.42 37.39 -39.54
N ILE A 634 -7.64 36.36 -40.37
CA ILE A 634 -8.17 36.55 -41.73
C ILE A 634 -9.63 37.03 -41.70
N VAL A 635 -10.45 36.51 -40.76
CA VAL A 635 -11.86 36.90 -40.63
C VAL A 635 -11.97 38.30 -40.02
N PHE A 636 -11.14 38.62 -39.02
CA PHE A 636 -11.08 39.96 -38.44
C PHE A 636 -10.64 41.01 -39.47
N TRP A 637 -9.57 40.75 -40.22
CA TRP A 637 -9.11 41.64 -41.29
C TRP A 637 -10.11 41.73 -42.44
N GLY A 638 -10.86 40.66 -42.74
CA GLY A 638 -11.95 40.66 -43.71
C GLY A 638 -13.10 41.58 -43.28
N ILE A 639 -13.55 41.48 -42.03
CA ILE A 639 -14.60 42.35 -41.48
C ILE A 639 -14.10 43.81 -41.42
N LEU A 640 -12.85 44.04 -41.00
CA LEU A 640 -12.25 45.37 -40.95
C LEU A 640 -12.19 46.00 -42.36
N ALA A 641 -11.80 45.25 -43.38
CA ALA A 641 -11.77 45.72 -44.76
C ALA A 641 -13.18 46.11 -45.25
N VAL A 642 -14.21 45.31 -44.91
CA VAL A 642 -15.60 45.63 -45.24
C VAL A 642 -16.07 46.90 -44.54
N VAL A 643 -15.72 47.09 -43.26
CA VAL A 643 -16.04 48.30 -42.50
C VAL A 643 -15.35 49.53 -43.11
N VAL A 644 -14.07 49.42 -43.47
CA VAL A 644 -13.30 50.51 -44.12
C VAL A 644 -13.91 50.87 -45.46
N VAL A 645 -14.27 49.89 -46.29
CA VAL A 645 -14.94 50.14 -47.58
C VAL A 645 -16.30 50.80 -47.37
N GLY A 646 -17.08 50.35 -46.38
CA GLY A 646 -18.35 50.98 -46.01
C GLY A 646 -18.20 52.45 -45.61
N LEU A 647 -17.17 52.76 -44.81
CA LEU A 647 -16.85 54.12 -44.38
C LEU A 647 -16.41 55.01 -45.55
N LEU A 648 -15.59 54.48 -46.46
CA LEU A 648 -15.17 55.20 -47.67
C LEU A 648 -16.35 55.51 -48.61
N ILE A 649 -17.33 54.60 -48.72
CA ILE A 649 -18.56 54.84 -49.49
C ILE A 649 -19.41 55.94 -48.85
N ILE A 650 -19.49 55.97 -47.53
CA ILE A 650 -20.24 57.00 -46.79
C ILE A 650 -19.55 58.37 -46.95
N ILE A 651 -18.22 58.43 -46.82
CA ILE A 651 -17.43 59.66 -47.01
C ILE A 651 -17.56 60.17 -48.46
N SER A 652 -17.50 59.27 -49.44
CA SER A 652 -17.72 59.59 -50.87
C SER A 652 -19.11 60.21 -51.13
N ARG A 653 -20.15 59.74 -50.42
CA ARG A 653 -21.51 60.30 -50.53
C ARG A 653 -21.70 61.62 -49.79
N LEU A 654 -20.82 61.98 -48.85
CA LEU A 654 -20.89 63.21 -48.07
C LEU A 654 -20.03 64.34 -48.65
N LEU A 655 -19.24 64.09 -49.70
CA LEU A 655 -18.50 65.13 -50.42
C LEU A 655 -19.45 65.91 -51.36
N PRO A 656 -19.55 67.24 -51.23
CA PRO A 656 -20.43 68.05 -52.07
C PRO A 656 -19.98 68.03 -53.54
N LYS A 657 -20.92 67.79 -54.45
CA LYS A 657 -20.68 67.83 -55.90
C LYS A 657 -20.24 69.23 -56.31
N SER A 658 -19.09 69.34 -56.97
CA SER A 658 -18.59 70.58 -57.55
C SER A 658 -19.58 71.14 -58.56
N GLN A 659 -19.98 72.40 -58.37
CA GLN A 659 -20.84 73.14 -59.28
C GLN A 659 -20.12 73.39 -60.62
N THR A 660 -20.82 73.08 -61.71
CA THR A 660 -20.38 73.30 -63.08
C THR A 660 -20.45 74.80 -63.43
N PRO A 661 -19.44 75.42 -64.06
CA PRO A 661 -19.53 76.82 -64.49
C PRO A 661 -20.43 76.96 -65.73
N PRO A 662 -21.08 78.12 -65.95
CA PRO A 662 -21.95 78.32 -67.10
C PRO A 662 -21.13 78.49 -68.40
N ALA A 663 -21.66 77.93 -69.48
CA ALA A 663 -21.11 78.05 -70.83
C ALA A 663 -21.27 79.47 -71.36
N GLN A 664 -20.23 79.97 -72.06
CA GLN A 664 -20.32 81.08 -73.00
C GLN A 664 -20.66 80.56 -74.39
#